data_AF-A0A3D8Y3C2-F1
#
_entry.id   AF-A0A3D8Y3C2-F1
#
_cell.length_a   1.000
_cell.length_b   1.000
_cell.length_c   1.000
_cell.angle_alpha   90.00
_cell.angle_beta   90.00
_cell.angle_gamma   90.00
#
_symmetry.space_group_name_H-M   'P 1'
#
loop_
_entity.id
_entity.type
_entity.pdbx_description
1 polymer ?
#
loop_
_entity_poly.entity_id
_entity_poly.type
_entity_poly.pdbx_seq_one_letter_code
_entity_poly.pdbx_strand_id
1 'polypeptide(L)'
;MKKTISINIGGVIFHIEEDGYEKLKGYLSSIQKYFSSFEDSTEILADIEGRVAERFLNKQKTESKQVISLTDVDELIAAMGTVADFEAIEQSEDLISEPLTSTSQKSGTEQQFDAAYSAPATQPSKGTGPRKLFRDLRRKLIGGVAAGLAHYFTIDPLWIRLLFLMMVMGFLPLQGAMNLNMEDFFGPLAGLSMLVYIAMWVAFPGSVTLEEDTKIKKFYRDPDRKVVGGVAAGVASYFGVDIGVVRFVWVISIFLFGTGVLAYIILWVIAPVANTLTEKMEMQGEPITLSNIESNIKQSLNLDEKGGEENGITKLLLLPFRAIALVIGALGRILKGIGPVLRIFIGVILVGISALSLLFLLIAGAALSGLASVDALDGLPGPVLMLQEFPTSLILSCILVTAVPLITVLLLGLTLLSNRKIVSGSVWLTLLGLWVVGIVISTIQGIAFQRNYAKRGEHTEITYHAVPAGLLTLDQDDTDPDENIDLNINLAGMAETDSLKIEKTISARGRNREDAENNASKISYDVEIKNDSVFYFHEGPAMGKSGPFRDQRIDVTMYVPYDKPFAITRNFWYAVSHYNGNYNHLDSYDMHSDDVNWNSLRWVVKRDSGLVCINLPEQFIRKHENREEDGQDYSSFGNEDGDVNLGERGEYIKQFSVPDFQKIDMGGAYAISIRRGDEFKVSADGEESDVEDLTVKVENGTLIVKRKSGFNLFENRKWNRIGVVITMPTVEELSLSGANKARVSGFDNLNKLNISISGASKTEIDVTVKDLTVDLTGASKATLRGRAESANLDLTGACKLDATGMQITRADVDASGASKAQLGIIRDIRKSTSGASKISVQE
;
A
#
# COMPACT_ATOMS: atom_id res chain seq x y z
N MET A 1 15.30 -68.00 -22.82
CA MET A 1 15.36 -66.85 -21.88
C MET A 1 16.82 -66.66 -21.53
N LYS A 2 17.36 -65.46 -21.74
CA LYS A 2 18.72 -65.14 -21.30
C LYS A 2 18.70 -64.94 -19.78
N LYS A 3 19.80 -65.29 -19.13
CA LYS A 3 19.97 -65.12 -17.69
C LYS A 3 20.09 -63.63 -17.37
N THR A 4 19.49 -63.19 -16.28
CA THR A 4 19.49 -61.77 -15.86
C THR A 4 20.28 -61.59 -14.57
N ILE A 5 21.08 -60.53 -14.50
CA ILE A 5 21.91 -60.15 -13.37
C ILE A 5 21.38 -58.82 -12.81
N SER A 6 21.27 -58.74 -11.48
CA SER A 6 20.92 -57.50 -10.79
C SER A 6 22.18 -56.74 -10.41
N ILE A 7 22.29 -55.49 -10.84
CA ILE A 7 23.41 -54.59 -10.52
C ILE A 7 22.87 -53.29 -9.93
N ASN A 8 23.61 -52.70 -8.98
CA ASN A 8 23.37 -51.35 -8.48
C ASN A 8 24.24 -50.38 -9.27
N ILE A 9 23.63 -49.39 -9.92
CA ILE A 9 24.31 -48.32 -10.66
C ILE A 9 23.74 -47.00 -10.17
N GLY A 10 24.58 -46.11 -9.65
CA GLY A 10 24.14 -44.80 -9.15
C GLY A 10 23.06 -44.87 -8.05
N GLY A 11 23.03 -45.95 -7.26
CA GLY A 11 22.04 -46.16 -6.20
C GLY A 11 20.71 -46.78 -6.65
N VAL A 12 20.57 -47.17 -7.92
CA VAL A 12 19.36 -47.79 -8.48
C VAL A 12 19.67 -49.22 -8.92
N ILE A 13 18.75 -50.15 -8.63
CA ILE A 13 18.88 -51.57 -9.00
C ILE A 13 18.30 -51.79 -10.39
N PHE A 14 19.11 -52.31 -11.31
CA PHE A 14 18.72 -52.71 -12.66
C PHE A 14 18.86 -54.21 -12.87
N HIS A 15 17.94 -54.79 -13.64
CA HIS A 15 18.05 -56.16 -14.15
C HIS A 15 18.56 -56.12 -15.59
N ILE A 16 19.73 -56.72 -15.84
CA ILE A 16 20.44 -56.67 -17.13
C ILE A 16 20.66 -58.11 -17.62
N GLU A 17 20.53 -58.37 -18.92
CA GLU A 17 20.93 -59.65 -19.51
C GLU A 17 22.43 -59.94 -19.24
N GLU A 18 22.80 -61.21 -19.03
CA GLU A 18 24.17 -61.63 -18.65
C GLU A 18 25.24 -61.12 -19.63
N ASP A 19 24.95 -61.12 -20.93
CA ASP A 19 25.80 -60.58 -21.99
C ASP A 19 25.91 -59.04 -21.94
N GLY A 20 24.81 -58.34 -21.68
CA GLY A 20 24.81 -56.89 -21.47
C GLY A 20 25.56 -56.47 -20.21
N TYR A 21 25.44 -57.26 -19.13
CA TYR A 21 26.12 -57.01 -17.85
C TYR A 21 27.64 -57.12 -18.00
N GLU A 22 28.15 -58.16 -18.66
CA GLU A 22 29.60 -58.32 -18.87
C GLU A 22 30.19 -57.15 -19.66
N LYS A 23 29.48 -56.70 -20.71
CA LYS A 23 29.91 -55.57 -21.54
C LYS A 23 29.90 -54.25 -20.76
N LEU A 24 28.83 -53.98 -20.02
CA LEU A 24 28.72 -52.79 -19.17
C LEU A 24 29.77 -52.78 -18.05
N LYS A 25 30.02 -53.92 -17.41
CA LYS A 25 31.05 -54.06 -16.39
C LYS A 25 32.44 -53.77 -16.95
N GLY A 26 32.76 -54.28 -18.15
CA GLY A 26 34.02 -53.97 -18.84
C GLY A 26 34.16 -52.48 -19.14
N TYR A 27 33.09 -51.86 -19.65
CA TYR A 27 33.05 -50.43 -19.92
C TYR A 27 33.27 -49.58 -18.66
N LEU A 28 32.52 -49.81 -17.57
CA LEU A 28 32.69 -49.09 -16.30
C LEU A 28 34.08 -49.31 -15.69
N SER A 29 34.64 -50.52 -15.81
CA SER A 29 35.99 -50.81 -15.32
C SER A 29 37.07 -50.06 -16.12
N SER A 30 36.88 -49.87 -17.43
CA SER A 30 37.80 -49.09 -18.27
C SER A 30 37.78 -47.60 -17.90
N ILE A 31 36.59 -47.05 -17.65
CA ILE A 31 36.40 -45.67 -17.17
C ILE A 31 37.03 -45.50 -15.79
N GLN A 32 36.75 -46.40 -14.86
CA GLN A 32 37.31 -46.37 -13.52
C GLN A 32 38.84 -46.35 -13.54
N LYS A 33 39.45 -47.17 -14.40
CA LYS A 33 40.90 -47.23 -14.54
C LYS A 33 41.47 -45.94 -15.10
N TYR A 34 40.85 -45.39 -16.15
CA TYR A 34 41.29 -44.14 -16.79
C TYR A 34 41.18 -42.95 -15.83
N PHE A 35 40.03 -42.78 -15.17
CA PHE A 35 39.82 -41.63 -14.29
C PHE A 35 40.47 -41.76 -12.90
N SER A 36 41.02 -42.92 -12.53
CA SER A 36 41.63 -43.14 -11.20
C SER A 36 42.82 -42.24 -10.87
N SER A 37 43.44 -41.63 -11.89
CA SER A 37 44.56 -40.70 -11.75
C SER A 37 44.16 -39.26 -11.41
N PHE A 38 42.87 -38.91 -11.52
CA PHE A 38 42.39 -37.54 -11.24
C PHE A 38 41.99 -37.36 -9.76
N GLU A 39 42.19 -36.14 -9.25
CA GLU A 39 41.95 -35.80 -7.84
C GLU A 39 40.48 -35.99 -7.43
N ASP A 40 39.53 -35.68 -8.33
CA ASP A 40 38.07 -35.81 -8.13
C ASP A 40 37.47 -37.12 -8.72
N SER A 41 38.29 -38.16 -8.89
CA SER A 41 37.91 -39.41 -9.57
C SER A 41 36.65 -40.09 -9.01
N THR A 42 36.40 -40.00 -7.70
CA THR A 42 35.24 -40.62 -7.05
C THR A 42 33.93 -39.91 -7.39
N GLU A 43 33.96 -38.60 -7.55
CA GLU A 43 32.82 -37.77 -7.93
C GLU A 43 32.51 -37.92 -9.42
N ILE A 44 33.55 -37.89 -10.26
CA ILE A 44 33.45 -38.13 -11.71
C ILE A 44 32.81 -39.50 -11.98
N LEU A 45 33.23 -40.55 -11.26
CA LEU A 45 32.63 -41.87 -11.38
C LEU A 45 31.17 -41.90 -10.94
N ALA A 46 30.84 -41.26 -9.81
CA ALA A 46 29.48 -41.21 -9.31
C ALA A 46 28.54 -40.49 -10.31
N ASP A 47 29.01 -39.43 -10.94
CA ASP A 47 28.26 -38.68 -11.97
C ASP A 47 28.07 -39.49 -13.26
N ILE A 48 29.12 -40.19 -13.71
CA ILE A 48 29.04 -41.09 -14.87
C ILE A 48 28.05 -42.24 -14.58
N GLU A 49 28.14 -42.87 -13.41
CA GLU A 49 27.19 -43.92 -13.00
C GLU A 49 25.77 -43.38 -12.87
N GLY A 50 25.59 -42.17 -12.34
CA GLY A 50 24.31 -41.48 -12.26
C GLY A 50 23.69 -41.27 -13.64
N ARG A 51 24.49 -40.86 -14.63
CA ARG A 51 24.04 -40.66 -16.01
C ARG A 51 23.71 -41.97 -16.71
N VAL A 52 24.47 -43.02 -16.43
CA VAL A 52 24.19 -44.39 -16.92
C VAL A 52 22.86 -44.89 -16.35
N ALA A 53 22.64 -44.72 -15.04
CA ALA A 53 21.39 -45.08 -14.39
C ALA A 53 20.21 -44.29 -14.97
N GLU A 54 20.35 -42.99 -15.19
CA GLU A 54 19.31 -42.14 -15.78
C GLU A 54 18.90 -42.61 -17.19
N ARG A 55 19.87 -42.93 -18.05
CA ARG A 55 19.60 -43.43 -19.41
C ARG A 55 18.89 -44.78 -19.40
N PHE A 56 19.32 -45.71 -18.56
CA PHE A 56 18.63 -47.00 -18.43
C PHE A 56 17.21 -46.84 -17.87
N LEU A 57 17.00 -45.93 -16.93
CA LEU A 57 15.67 -45.65 -16.39
C LEU A 57 14.73 -45.07 -17.45
N ASN A 58 15.24 -44.19 -18.32
CA ASN A 58 14.49 -43.61 -19.43
C ASN A 58 14.15 -44.66 -20.50
N LYS A 59 15.09 -45.56 -20.81
CA LYS A 59 14.86 -46.70 -21.72
C LYS A 59 13.77 -47.63 -21.20
N GLN A 60 13.83 -48.03 -19.93
CA GLN A 60 12.80 -48.88 -19.30
C GLN A 60 11.41 -48.24 -19.34
N LYS A 61 11.31 -46.93 -19.11
CA LYS A 61 10.05 -46.18 -19.17
C LYS A 61 9.50 -46.03 -20.59
N THR A 62 10.36 -45.62 -21.53
CA THR A 62 9.95 -45.33 -22.92
C THR A 62 9.50 -46.59 -23.64
N GLU A 63 10.18 -47.71 -23.40
CA GLU A 63 9.90 -48.98 -24.07
C GLU A 63 9.07 -49.95 -23.21
N SER A 64 8.67 -49.54 -21.99
CA SER A 64 7.97 -50.39 -21.01
C SER A 64 8.66 -51.73 -20.73
N LYS A 65 10.00 -51.76 -20.80
CA LYS A 65 10.83 -52.95 -20.58
C LYS A 65 11.28 -53.03 -19.12
N GLN A 66 11.25 -54.24 -18.54
CA GLN A 66 11.76 -54.50 -17.18
C GLN A 66 13.24 -54.91 -17.14
N VAL A 67 13.80 -55.36 -18.26
CA VAL A 67 15.16 -55.89 -18.36
C VAL A 67 15.93 -55.11 -19.43
N ILE A 68 17.17 -54.72 -19.12
CA ILE A 68 18.09 -54.06 -20.04
C ILE A 68 18.79 -55.12 -20.90
N SER A 69 18.70 -54.98 -22.23
CA SER A 69 19.31 -55.90 -23.19
C SER A 69 20.69 -55.43 -23.64
N LEU A 70 21.48 -56.32 -24.27
CA LEU A 70 22.80 -55.97 -24.81
C LEU A 70 22.76 -54.80 -25.81
N THR A 71 21.72 -54.71 -26.63
CA THR A 71 21.54 -53.58 -27.57
C THR A 71 21.35 -52.25 -26.84
N ASP A 72 20.72 -52.25 -25.66
CA ASP A 72 20.52 -51.02 -24.88
C ASP A 72 21.84 -50.54 -24.24
N VAL A 73 22.74 -51.48 -23.90
CA VAL A 73 24.10 -51.17 -23.44
C VAL A 73 24.95 -50.60 -24.59
N ASP A 74 24.79 -51.12 -25.80
CA ASP A 74 25.51 -50.63 -26.98
C ASP A 74 25.12 -49.21 -27.38
N GLU A 75 23.83 -48.90 -27.35
CA GLU A 75 23.33 -47.54 -27.57
C GLU A 75 23.82 -46.57 -26.49
N LEU A 76 23.94 -47.03 -25.25
CA LEU A 76 24.49 -46.23 -24.15
C LEU A 76 25.97 -45.92 -24.37
N ILE A 77 26.78 -46.93 -24.70
CA ILE A 77 28.21 -46.75 -24.97
C ILE A 77 28.42 -45.82 -26.17
N ALA A 78 27.64 -45.99 -27.24
CA ALA A 78 27.71 -45.13 -28.42
C ALA A 78 27.35 -43.66 -28.12
N ALA A 79 26.45 -43.41 -27.17
CA ALA A 79 26.05 -42.07 -26.78
C ALA A 79 27.01 -41.39 -25.78
N MET A 80 27.75 -42.17 -24.99
CA MET A 80 28.70 -41.68 -23.98
C MET A 80 30.15 -41.59 -24.50
N GLY A 81 30.50 -42.38 -25.53
CA GLY A 81 31.86 -42.55 -26.07
C GLY A 81 32.64 -43.67 -25.37
N THR A 82 33.78 -44.12 -25.93
CA THR A 82 34.65 -45.12 -25.30
C THR A 82 36.02 -44.55 -24.92
N VAL A 83 36.67 -45.13 -23.90
CA VAL A 83 38.01 -44.71 -23.46
C VAL A 83 39.06 -44.80 -24.57
N ALA A 84 38.93 -45.80 -25.45
CA ALA A 84 39.83 -45.98 -26.59
C ALA A 84 39.64 -44.90 -27.68
N ASP A 85 38.43 -44.36 -27.83
CA ASP A 85 38.18 -43.24 -28.75
C ASP A 85 38.90 -41.96 -28.27
N PHE A 86 39.12 -41.81 -26.95
CA PHE A 86 39.81 -40.66 -26.36
C PHE A 86 41.34 -40.74 -26.50
N GLU A 87 41.95 -41.91 -26.23
CA GLU A 87 43.39 -42.11 -26.44
C GLU A 87 43.81 -41.90 -27.91
N ALA A 88 42.92 -42.21 -28.86
CA ALA A 88 43.16 -42.00 -30.28
C ALA A 88 43.11 -40.52 -30.70
N ILE A 89 42.27 -39.71 -30.05
CA ILE A 89 42.18 -38.26 -30.28
C ILE A 89 43.40 -37.57 -29.70
N GLU A 90 43.84 -37.95 -28.49
CA GLU A 90 45.02 -37.40 -27.82
C GLU A 90 46.32 -37.68 -28.60
N GLN A 91 46.49 -38.90 -29.12
CA GLN A 91 47.62 -39.24 -30.01
C GLN A 91 47.59 -38.47 -31.32
N SER A 92 46.43 -38.00 -31.77
CA SER A 92 46.29 -37.18 -32.97
C SER A 92 46.57 -35.68 -32.72
N GLU A 93 46.28 -35.19 -31.52
CA GLU A 93 46.59 -33.80 -31.10
C GLU A 93 48.07 -33.61 -30.77
N ASP A 94 48.71 -34.58 -30.10
CA ASP A 94 50.15 -34.54 -29.80
C ASP A 94 51.04 -34.53 -31.05
N LEU A 95 50.55 -35.06 -32.18
CA LEU A 95 51.22 -35.01 -33.49
C LEU A 95 51.19 -33.61 -34.14
N ILE A 96 50.34 -32.69 -33.66
CA ILE A 96 50.16 -31.35 -34.22
C ILE A 96 51.02 -30.31 -33.47
N SER A 97 51.56 -30.65 -32.29
CA SER A 97 52.31 -29.75 -31.41
C SER A 97 53.84 -29.91 -31.48
N GLU A 98 54.44 -29.88 -32.68
CA GLU A 98 55.87 -29.55 -32.83
C GLU A 98 56.06 -28.07 -33.22
N PRO A 99 57.08 -27.36 -32.70
CA PRO A 99 57.10 -25.90 -32.74
C PRO A 99 57.73 -25.37 -34.03
N LEU A 100 56.96 -24.61 -34.82
CA LEU A 100 57.52 -23.68 -35.82
C LEU A 100 57.66 -22.28 -35.22
N THR A 101 58.86 -21.74 -35.36
CA THR A 101 59.35 -20.52 -34.74
C THR A 101 58.93 -19.25 -35.49
N SER A 102 58.65 -18.20 -34.72
CA SER A 102 58.70 -16.75 -35.04
C SER A 102 57.67 -16.16 -36.02
N THR A 103 56.74 -15.33 -35.52
CA THR A 103 56.82 -13.85 -35.49
C THR A 103 55.42 -13.27 -35.26
N SER A 104 55.30 -12.35 -34.29
CA SER A 104 54.07 -11.65 -33.96
C SER A 104 53.53 -10.78 -35.10
N GLN A 105 52.24 -10.92 -35.43
CA GLN A 105 51.39 -9.79 -35.82
C GLN A 105 49.90 -10.09 -35.53
N LYS A 106 49.26 -9.14 -34.85
CA LYS A 106 47.81 -9.07 -34.62
C LYS A 106 47.06 -8.95 -35.95
N SER A 107 46.06 -9.79 -36.17
CA SER A 107 44.78 -9.35 -36.75
C SER A 107 43.72 -10.41 -36.45
N GLY A 108 42.60 -9.98 -35.87
CA GLY A 108 41.50 -10.86 -35.50
C GLY A 108 40.74 -11.34 -36.72
N THR A 109 40.57 -12.65 -36.85
CA THR A 109 39.41 -13.29 -37.46
C THR A 109 39.40 -14.72 -36.94
N GLU A 110 38.61 -15.00 -35.90
CA GLU A 110 38.36 -16.40 -35.51
C GLU A 110 37.43 -17.01 -36.56
N GLN A 111 38.02 -17.78 -37.47
CA GLN A 111 37.33 -18.72 -38.33
C GLN A 111 36.90 -19.91 -37.47
N GLN A 112 35.57 -20.09 -37.43
CA GLN A 112 34.87 -21.21 -36.86
C GLN A 112 35.27 -22.50 -37.60
N PHE A 113 35.95 -23.42 -36.89
CA PHE A 113 36.21 -24.77 -37.38
C PHE A 113 34.92 -25.59 -37.18
N ASP A 114 34.12 -25.72 -38.24
CA ASP A 114 33.01 -26.66 -38.32
C ASP A 114 33.55 -28.10 -38.44
N ALA A 115 33.80 -28.75 -37.31
CA ALA A 115 33.94 -30.20 -37.25
C ALA A 115 32.52 -30.81 -37.19
N ALA A 116 32.01 -31.21 -38.36
CA ALA A 116 30.71 -31.85 -38.51
C ALA A 116 30.70 -33.26 -37.88
N TYR A 117 30.40 -33.34 -36.59
CA TYR A 117 29.80 -34.54 -36.01
C TYR A 117 28.28 -34.35 -35.95
N SER A 118 27.61 -34.87 -36.97
CA SER A 118 26.14 -34.92 -37.00
C SER A 118 25.68 -36.00 -36.02
N ALA A 119 25.33 -35.61 -34.80
CA ALA A 119 24.64 -36.49 -33.87
C ALA A 119 23.36 -37.05 -34.53
N PRO A 120 22.99 -38.32 -34.32
CA PRO A 120 21.72 -38.84 -34.81
C PRO A 120 20.61 -38.00 -34.20
N ALA A 121 19.82 -37.35 -35.06
CA ALA A 121 18.64 -36.61 -34.65
C ALA A 121 17.70 -37.56 -33.91
N THR A 122 17.70 -37.49 -32.58
CA THR A 122 16.65 -38.11 -31.77
C THR A 122 15.37 -37.38 -32.13
N GLN A 123 14.44 -38.11 -32.73
CA GLN A 123 13.18 -37.56 -33.20
C GLN A 123 12.49 -36.80 -32.05
N PRO A 124 11.93 -35.60 -32.30
CA PRO A 124 11.15 -34.90 -31.29
C PRO A 124 9.99 -35.81 -30.89
N SER A 125 9.83 -36.06 -29.58
CA SER A 125 8.72 -36.86 -29.09
C SER A 125 7.41 -36.22 -29.57
N LYS A 126 6.68 -36.96 -30.40
CA LYS A 126 5.31 -36.60 -30.78
C LYS A 126 4.41 -36.77 -29.56
N GLY A 127 4.31 -35.72 -28.75
CA GLY A 127 3.23 -35.54 -27.79
C GLY A 127 2.08 -34.76 -28.42
N THR A 128 1.22 -35.43 -29.19
CA THR A 128 -0.05 -34.87 -29.69
C THR A 128 -1.09 -34.81 -28.58
N GLY A 129 -0.95 -33.81 -27.71
CA GLY A 129 -1.94 -33.41 -26.71
C GLY A 129 -1.55 -32.08 -26.06
N PRO A 130 -2.50 -31.24 -25.61
CA PRO A 130 -2.17 -29.99 -24.94
C PRO A 130 -1.34 -30.29 -23.69
N ARG A 131 -0.16 -29.66 -23.57
CA ARG A 131 0.71 -29.78 -22.38
C ARG A 131 -0.14 -29.46 -21.16
N LYS A 132 -0.24 -30.39 -20.21
CA LYS A 132 -0.94 -30.17 -18.93
C LYS A 132 0.05 -29.60 -17.93
N LEU A 133 -0.40 -28.63 -17.15
CA LEU A 133 0.41 -27.96 -16.15
C LEU A 133 0.34 -28.75 -14.83
N PHE A 134 1.50 -29.15 -14.34
CA PHE A 134 1.67 -29.89 -13.07
C PHE A 134 2.56 -29.09 -12.15
N ARG A 135 2.38 -29.24 -10.83
CA ARG A 135 3.36 -28.76 -9.84
C ARG A 135 4.43 -29.83 -9.61
N ASP A 136 5.69 -29.44 -9.62
CA ASP A 136 6.82 -30.35 -9.42
C ASP A 136 7.10 -30.51 -7.92
N LEU A 137 6.84 -31.72 -7.41
CA LEU A 137 7.02 -32.07 -6.01
C LEU A 137 8.46 -32.45 -5.65
N ARG A 138 9.27 -32.85 -6.64
CA ARG A 138 10.66 -33.27 -6.45
C ARG A 138 11.54 -32.04 -6.22
N ARG A 139 11.30 -30.95 -6.96
CA ARG A 139 12.11 -29.70 -6.91
C ARG A 139 11.39 -28.53 -6.23
N LYS A 140 10.51 -28.84 -5.28
CA LYS A 140 9.70 -27.84 -4.57
C LYS A 140 10.54 -27.02 -3.58
N LEU A 141 10.38 -25.70 -3.63
CA LEU A 141 10.73 -24.79 -2.52
C LEU A 141 9.48 -24.53 -1.68
N ILE A 142 8.43 -23.99 -2.32
CA ILE A 142 7.11 -23.74 -1.71
C ILE A 142 6.05 -24.37 -2.63
N GLY A 143 5.37 -25.44 -2.22
CA GLY A 143 4.23 -26.01 -2.96
C GLY A 143 4.50 -26.66 -4.34
N GLY A 144 5.64 -26.41 -4.98
CA GLY A 144 6.07 -26.99 -6.27
C GLY A 144 5.62 -26.24 -7.53
N VAL A 145 4.91 -25.11 -7.36
CA VAL A 145 4.29 -24.36 -8.48
C VAL A 145 5.34 -23.75 -9.41
N ALA A 146 6.33 -23.04 -8.87
CA ALA A 146 7.38 -22.40 -9.68
C ALA A 146 8.18 -23.42 -10.52
N ALA A 147 8.56 -24.55 -9.94
CA ALA A 147 9.27 -25.62 -10.65
C ALA A 147 8.38 -26.30 -11.72
N GLY A 148 7.08 -26.43 -11.44
CA GLY A 148 6.09 -26.93 -12.40
C GLY A 148 5.89 -26.01 -13.61
N LEU A 149 5.79 -24.70 -13.37
CA LEU A 149 5.75 -23.70 -14.44
C LEU A 149 7.02 -23.70 -15.27
N ALA A 150 8.18 -23.88 -14.63
CA ALA A 150 9.47 -23.91 -15.32
C ALA A 150 9.57 -25.07 -16.29
N HIS A 151 9.13 -26.25 -15.84
CA HIS A 151 9.01 -27.40 -16.71
C HIS A 151 8.03 -27.16 -17.88
N TYR A 152 6.90 -26.50 -17.62
CA TYR A 152 5.91 -26.20 -18.66
C TYR A 152 6.47 -25.28 -19.76
N PHE A 153 7.20 -24.23 -19.37
CA PHE A 153 7.79 -23.22 -20.25
C PHE A 153 9.21 -23.58 -20.74
N THR A 154 9.78 -24.71 -20.34
CA THR A 154 11.16 -25.11 -20.66
C THR A 154 12.19 -24.02 -20.28
N ILE A 155 12.08 -23.48 -19.06
CA ILE A 155 12.99 -22.46 -18.48
C ILE A 155 13.49 -22.96 -17.11
N ASP A 156 14.65 -22.49 -16.66
CA ASP A 156 15.16 -22.76 -15.30
C ASP A 156 14.15 -22.29 -14.21
N PRO A 157 13.79 -23.15 -13.23
CA PRO A 157 12.98 -22.79 -12.06
C PRO A 157 13.40 -21.52 -11.31
N LEU A 158 14.69 -21.15 -11.32
CA LEU A 158 15.21 -19.97 -10.64
C LEU A 158 14.59 -18.68 -11.16
N TRP A 159 14.43 -18.54 -12.48
CA TRP A 159 13.86 -17.34 -13.09
C TRP A 159 12.39 -17.14 -12.72
N ILE A 160 11.63 -18.23 -12.61
CA ILE A 160 10.23 -18.17 -12.20
C ILE A 160 10.11 -17.84 -10.72
N ARG A 161 11.02 -18.34 -9.88
CA ARG A 161 11.09 -17.96 -8.46
C ARG A 161 11.39 -16.47 -8.31
N LEU A 162 12.33 -15.95 -9.11
CA LEU A 162 12.71 -14.54 -9.09
C LEU A 162 11.57 -13.65 -9.57
N LEU A 163 10.82 -14.07 -10.59
CA LEU A 163 9.62 -13.38 -11.08
C LEU A 163 8.54 -13.27 -9.99
N PHE A 164 8.20 -14.38 -9.32
CA PHE A 164 7.23 -14.35 -8.21
C PHE A 164 7.72 -13.51 -7.04
N LEU A 165 9.00 -13.63 -6.69
CA LEU A 165 9.59 -12.84 -5.60
C LEU A 165 9.55 -11.34 -5.93
N MET A 166 9.86 -10.95 -7.17
CA MET A 166 9.78 -9.56 -7.63
C MET A 166 8.34 -9.04 -7.60
N MET A 167 7.36 -9.87 -7.98
CA MET A 167 5.94 -9.50 -7.97
C MET A 167 5.40 -9.34 -6.55
N VAL A 168 5.79 -10.23 -5.62
CA VAL A 168 5.39 -10.16 -4.19
C VAL A 168 6.09 -9.01 -3.46
N MET A 169 7.37 -8.78 -3.73
CA MET A 169 8.13 -7.64 -3.18
C MET A 169 7.76 -6.31 -3.84
N GLY A 170 6.81 -6.30 -4.79
CA GLY A 170 6.23 -5.07 -5.33
C GLY A 170 7.20 -4.17 -6.09
N PHE A 171 8.16 -4.72 -6.85
CA PHE A 171 9.17 -3.91 -7.56
C PHE A 171 9.95 -2.91 -6.67
N LEU A 172 9.98 -3.12 -5.34
CA LEU A 172 10.67 -2.25 -4.35
C LEU A 172 12.03 -1.71 -4.79
N PRO A 173 12.96 -2.51 -5.39
CA PRO A 173 14.25 -1.97 -5.81
C PRO A 173 14.14 -1.01 -7.01
N LEU A 174 13.16 -1.17 -7.90
CA LEU A 174 13.00 -0.32 -9.09
C LEU A 174 12.25 0.99 -8.78
N GLN A 175 11.35 0.97 -7.79
CA GLN A 175 10.52 2.11 -7.36
C GLN A 175 11.37 3.29 -6.86
N GLY A 176 12.36 3.01 -6.01
CA GLY A 176 13.27 4.05 -5.48
C GLY A 176 14.24 4.64 -6.51
N ALA A 177 14.49 3.93 -7.62
CA ALA A 177 15.46 4.34 -8.63
C ALA A 177 14.88 5.18 -9.78
N MET A 178 13.57 5.10 -10.03
CA MET A 178 12.91 5.81 -11.14
C MET A 178 11.90 6.87 -10.70
N ASN A 179 11.71 7.08 -9.38
CA ASN A 179 10.75 8.04 -8.82
C ASN A 179 9.34 7.90 -9.44
N LEU A 180 8.93 6.66 -9.71
CA LEU A 180 7.62 6.33 -10.26
C LEU A 180 6.69 6.07 -9.07
N ASN A 181 5.70 6.94 -8.86
CA ASN A 181 4.63 6.80 -7.86
C ASN A 181 3.70 5.62 -8.25
N MET A 182 4.22 4.40 -8.14
CA MET A 182 3.61 3.16 -8.66
C MET A 182 3.03 2.26 -7.55
N GLU A 183 2.97 2.74 -6.29
CA GLU A 183 2.36 2.01 -5.17
C GLU A 183 0.87 1.72 -5.42
N ASP A 184 0.14 2.67 -5.98
CA ASP A 184 -1.30 2.51 -6.29
C ASP A 184 -1.55 1.50 -7.43
N PHE A 185 -0.57 1.30 -8.33
CA PHE A 185 -0.70 0.38 -9.48
C PHE A 185 -0.24 -1.05 -9.16
N PHE A 186 0.88 -1.22 -8.44
CA PHE A 186 1.46 -2.55 -8.16
C PHE A 186 1.20 -3.08 -6.74
N GLY A 187 0.77 -2.24 -5.78
CA GLY A 187 0.36 -2.68 -4.44
C GLY A 187 -0.72 -3.78 -4.48
N PRO A 188 -1.79 -3.63 -5.27
CA PRO A 188 -2.80 -4.68 -5.47
C PRO A 188 -2.23 -5.94 -6.14
N LEU A 189 -1.25 -5.79 -7.05
CA LEU A 189 -0.60 -6.90 -7.76
C LEU A 189 0.29 -7.75 -6.84
N ALA A 190 0.92 -7.16 -5.82
CA ALA A 190 1.71 -7.90 -4.84
C ALA A 190 0.82 -8.87 -4.04
N GLY A 191 -0.32 -8.40 -3.53
CA GLY A 191 -1.32 -9.24 -2.86
C GLY A 191 -1.95 -10.27 -3.81
N LEU A 192 -2.29 -9.85 -5.03
CA LEU A 192 -2.87 -10.73 -6.05
C LEU A 192 -1.90 -11.82 -6.49
N SER A 193 -0.60 -11.54 -6.58
CA SER A 193 0.42 -12.54 -6.95
C SER A 193 0.52 -13.67 -5.93
N MET A 194 0.37 -13.36 -4.63
CA MET A 194 0.33 -14.35 -3.56
C MET A 194 -0.94 -15.21 -3.65
N LEU A 195 -2.08 -14.58 -3.90
CA LEU A 195 -3.35 -15.28 -4.10
C LEU A 195 -3.32 -16.15 -5.36
N VAL A 196 -2.74 -15.67 -6.47
CA VAL A 196 -2.54 -16.45 -7.70
C VAL A 196 -1.63 -17.63 -7.44
N TYR A 197 -0.52 -17.46 -6.71
CA TYR A 197 0.36 -18.56 -6.34
C TYR A 197 -0.36 -19.63 -5.51
N ILE A 198 -1.16 -19.21 -4.52
CA ILE A 198 -1.98 -20.10 -3.68
C ILE A 198 -3.05 -20.80 -4.54
N ALA A 199 -3.72 -20.07 -5.43
CA ALA A 199 -4.71 -20.64 -6.34
C ALA A 199 -4.08 -21.68 -7.27
N MET A 200 -2.90 -21.41 -7.85
CA MET A 200 -2.14 -22.36 -8.65
C MET A 200 -1.69 -23.58 -7.82
N TRP A 201 -1.30 -23.37 -6.57
CA TRP A 201 -0.92 -24.46 -5.66
C TRP A 201 -2.08 -25.40 -5.34
N VAL A 202 -3.29 -24.86 -5.19
CA VAL A 202 -4.53 -25.63 -4.96
C VAL A 202 -5.05 -26.27 -6.25
N ALA A 203 -5.01 -25.55 -7.36
CA ALA A 203 -5.60 -25.99 -8.63
C ALA A 203 -4.74 -27.03 -9.37
N PHE A 204 -3.41 -26.96 -9.29
CA PHE A 204 -2.53 -27.83 -10.07
C PHE A 204 -2.19 -29.14 -9.35
N PRO A 205 -2.40 -30.30 -10.00
CA PRO A 205 -2.02 -31.59 -9.43
C PRO A 205 -0.50 -31.73 -9.32
N GLY A 206 -0.04 -32.37 -8.24
CA GLY A 206 1.38 -32.58 -7.99
C GLY A 206 1.91 -33.83 -8.66
N SER A 207 3.08 -33.72 -9.28
CA SER A 207 3.79 -34.83 -9.90
C SER A 207 5.22 -34.92 -9.38
N VAL A 208 5.68 -36.15 -9.14
CA VAL A 208 7.07 -36.51 -8.79
C VAL A 208 7.85 -37.10 -9.96
N THR A 209 7.18 -37.29 -11.11
CA THR A 209 7.69 -37.98 -12.29
C THR A 209 8.01 -37.05 -13.46
N LEU A 210 7.96 -35.73 -13.25
CA LEU A 210 8.33 -34.74 -14.28
C LEU A 210 9.81 -34.90 -14.63
N GLU A 211 10.11 -34.96 -15.93
CA GLU A 211 11.44 -35.21 -16.46
C GLU A 211 12.28 -33.91 -16.50
N GLU A 212 13.60 -34.06 -16.48
CA GLU A 212 14.51 -32.93 -16.63
C GLU A 212 14.88 -32.73 -18.10
N ASP A 213 14.66 -31.53 -18.61
CA ASP A 213 15.16 -31.16 -19.92
C ASP A 213 16.64 -30.77 -19.78
N THR A 214 17.49 -31.76 -20.09
CA THR A 214 18.95 -31.65 -20.02
C THR A 214 19.55 -30.64 -21.00
N LYS A 215 18.75 -30.07 -21.90
CA LYS A 215 19.18 -28.99 -22.81
C LYS A 215 19.06 -27.60 -22.18
N ILE A 216 18.36 -27.47 -21.04
CA ILE A 216 18.17 -26.19 -20.38
C ILE A 216 19.42 -25.83 -19.58
N LYS A 217 20.04 -24.71 -19.94
CA LYS A 217 21.12 -24.10 -19.16
C LYS A 217 20.60 -23.69 -17.78
N LYS A 218 21.23 -24.19 -16.72
CA LYS A 218 20.85 -23.91 -15.33
C LYS A 218 21.76 -22.84 -14.72
N PHE A 219 21.21 -21.95 -13.92
CA PHE A 219 21.98 -20.91 -13.26
C PHE A 219 22.59 -21.41 -11.94
N TYR A 220 23.92 -21.41 -11.89
CA TYR A 220 24.70 -21.72 -10.69
C TYR A 220 25.62 -20.57 -10.32
N ARG A 221 25.98 -20.47 -9.04
CA ARG A 221 27.08 -19.63 -8.57
C ARG A 221 28.36 -20.43 -8.65
N ASP A 222 29.34 -19.89 -9.38
CA ASP A 222 30.66 -20.49 -9.57
C ASP A 222 31.56 -20.16 -8.36
N PRO A 223 31.99 -21.17 -7.57
CA PRO A 223 32.82 -20.97 -6.39
C PRO A 223 34.31 -20.83 -6.69
N ASP A 224 34.78 -21.24 -7.87
CA ASP A 224 36.19 -21.32 -8.23
C ASP A 224 36.72 -19.92 -8.57
N ARG A 225 35.92 -19.14 -9.31
CA ARG A 225 36.26 -17.76 -9.73
C ARG A 225 35.53 -16.69 -8.90
N LYS A 226 35.16 -17.02 -7.65
CA LYS A 226 34.37 -16.14 -6.76
C LYS A 226 35.20 -15.01 -6.15
N VAL A 227 34.59 -13.82 -6.07
CA VAL A 227 35.07 -12.70 -5.23
C VAL A 227 34.14 -12.52 -4.03
N VAL A 228 32.83 -12.36 -4.29
CA VAL A 228 31.78 -12.33 -3.26
C VAL A 228 30.71 -13.35 -3.65
N GLY A 229 30.64 -14.48 -2.97
CA GLY A 229 29.51 -15.41 -3.13
C GLY A 229 29.34 -16.11 -4.49
N GLY A 230 30.20 -15.86 -5.48
CA GLY A 230 30.20 -16.55 -6.78
C GLY A 230 29.14 -16.11 -7.80
N VAL A 231 28.33 -15.09 -7.49
CA VAL A 231 27.22 -14.64 -8.36
C VAL A 231 27.72 -14.07 -9.68
N ALA A 232 28.68 -13.14 -9.65
CA ALA A 232 29.20 -12.53 -10.88
C ALA A 232 29.87 -13.56 -11.81
N ALA A 233 30.59 -14.53 -11.25
CA ALA A 233 31.21 -15.62 -12.01
C ALA A 233 30.17 -16.58 -12.59
N GLY A 234 29.08 -16.85 -11.84
CA GLY A 234 27.92 -17.59 -12.33
C GLY A 234 27.20 -16.90 -13.48
N VAL A 235 26.92 -15.59 -13.36
CA VAL A 235 26.31 -14.77 -14.42
C VAL A 235 27.17 -14.76 -15.68
N ALA A 236 28.49 -14.60 -15.53
CA ALA A 236 29.42 -14.65 -16.65
C ALA A 236 29.38 -16.00 -17.39
N SER A 237 29.47 -17.11 -16.66
CA SER A 237 29.40 -18.47 -17.25
C SER A 237 28.03 -18.78 -17.86
N TYR A 238 26.96 -18.31 -17.23
CA TYR A 238 25.60 -18.48 -17.72
C TYR A 238 25.32 -17.74 -19.03
N PHE A 239 25.87 -16.54 -19.19
CA PHE A 239 25.68 -15.74 -20.41
C PHE A 239 26.84 -15.88 -21.43
N GLY A 240 27.92 -16.57 -21.07
CA GLY A 240 29.12 -16.69 -21.93
C GLY A 240 29.85 -15.36 -22.12
N VAL A 241 29.83 -14.49 -21.11
CA VAL A 241 30.43 -13.14 -21.14
C VAL A 241 31.66 -13.11 -20.23
N ASP A 242 32.63 -12.24 -20.52
CA ASP A 242 33.80 -12.03 -19.67
C ASP A 242 33.43 -11.66 -18.22
N ILE A 243 34.08 -12.33 -17.25
CA ILE A 243 33.86 -12.12 -15.80
C ILE A 243 34.14 -10.67 -15.38
N GLY A 244 35.17 -10.05 -15.96
CA GLY A 244 35.55 -8.67 -15.65
C GLY A 244 34.44 -7.69 -16.04
N VAL A 245 33.84 -7.85 -17.22
CA VAL A 245 32.71 -7.02 -17.69
C VAL A 245 31.50 -7.16 -16.76
N VAL A 246 31.13 -8.39 -16.38
CA VAL A 246 30.00 -8.62 -15.46
C VAL A 246 30.26 -7.98 -14.10
N ARG A 247 31.49 -8.10 -13.57
CA ARG A 247 31.88 -7.43 -12.33
C ARG A 247 31.79 -5.91 -12.46
N PHE A 248 32.25 -5.33 -13.57
CA PHE A 248 32.18 -3.89 -13.83
C PHE A 248 30.73 -3.37 -13.85
N VAL A 249 29.81 -4.09 -14.51
CA VAL A 249 28.38 -3.79 -14.50
C VAL A 249 27.82 -3.77 -13.08
N TRP A 250 28.17 -4.76 -12.24
CA TRP A 250 27.77 -4.77 -10.83
C TRP A 250 28.31 -3.58 -10.05
N VAL A 251 29.54 -3.14 -10.29
CA VAL A 251 30.10 -1.94 -9.63
C VAL A 251 29.37 -0.67 -10.06
N ILE A 252 29.12 -0.48 -11.36
CA ILE A 252 28.35 0.67 -11.86
C ILE A 252 26.93 0.66 -11.29
N SER A 253 26.31 -0.51 -11.17
CA SER A 253 24.95 -0.64 -10.65
C SER A 253 24.79 -0.19 -9.19
N ILE A 254 25.89 -0.05 -8.43
CA ILE A 254 25.87 0.55 -7.08
C ILE A 254 25.55 2.04 -7.17
N PHE A 255 26.17 2.74 -8.14
CA PHE A 255 25.96 4.17 -8.36
C PHE A 255 24.59 4.48 -9.01
N LEU A 256 23.95 3.47 -9.62
CA LEU A 256 22.56 3.52 -10.07
C LEU A 256 21.60 3.16 -8.92
N PHE A 257 21.61 3.97 -7.86
CA PHE A 257 20.67 3.91 -6.72
C PHE A 257 20.70 2.60 -5.90
N GLY A 258 21.80 1.84 -5.91
CA GLY A 258 21.99 0.66 -5.06
C GLY A 258 21.14 -0.58 -5.43
N THR A 259 20.35 -0.50 -6.50
CA THR A 259 19.46 -1.58 -6.96
C THR A 259 20.21 -2.86 -7.34
N GLY A 260 21.41 -2.69 -7.91
CA GLY A 260 22.28 -3.81 -8.20
C GLY A 260 22.80 -4.53 -6.95
N VAL A 261 23.02 -3.83 -5.84
CA VAL A 261 23.43 -4.49 -4.58
C VAL A 261 22.32 -5.43 -4.10
N LEU A 262 21.06 -4.99 -4.15
CA LEU A 262 19.91 -5.80 -3.78
C LEU A 262 19.74 -7.02 -4.70
N ALA A 263 19.82 -6.82 -6.02
CA ALA A 263 19.74 -7.92 -6.99
C ALA A 263 20.87 -8.94 -6.79
N TYR A 264 22.09 -8.48 -6.48
CA TYR A 264 23.23 -9.33 -6.16
C TYR A 264 22.98 -10.20 -4.92
N ILE A 265 22.45 -9.60 -3.84
CA ILE A 265 22.13 -10.31 -2.59
C ILE A 265 21.03 -11.36 -2.83
N ILE A 266 19.99 -11.00 -3.59
CA ILE A 266 18.89 -11.92 -3.93
C ILE A 266 19.42 -13.13 -4.69
N LEU A 267 20.22 -12.92 -5.75
CA LEU A 267 20.86 -14.00 -6.49
C LEU A 267 21.81 -14.82 -5.61
N TRP A 268 22.51 -14.17 -4.68
CA TRP A 268 23.41 -14.86 -3.76
C TRP A 268 22.69 -15.81 -2.81
N VAL A 269 21.51 -15.43 -2.31
CA VAL A 269 20.71 -16.25 -1.40
C VAL A 269 20.00 -17.39 -2.14
N ILE A 270 19.47 -17.12 -3.34
CA ILE A 270 18.60 -18.07 -4.06
C ILE A 270 19.39 -19.06 -4.90
N ALA A 271 20.48 -18.63 -5.54
CA ALA A 271 21.17 -19.48 -6.50
C ALA A 271 21.99 -20.57 -5.80
N PRO A 272 21.93 -21.82 -6.29
CA PRO A 272 22.77 -22.91 -5.80
C PRO A 272 24.25 -22.66 -6.16
N VAL A 273 25.15 -23.31 -5.44
CA VAL A 273 26.60 -23.29 -5.73
C VAL A 273 26.91 -24.51 -6.59
N ALA A 274 27.63 -24.35 -7.70
CA ALA A 274 28.14 -25.47 -8.50
C ALA A 274 29.36 -26.08 -7.81
N ASN A 275 29.16 -27.19 -7.10
CA ASN A 275 30.25 -27.91 -6.47
C ASN A 275 30.78 -29.01 -7.38
N THR A 276 29.91 -29.65 -8.15
CA THR A 276 30.29 -30.80 -8.98
C THR A 276 30.69 -30.41 -10.40
N LEU A 277 31.52 -31.24 -11.05
CA LEU A 277 31.91 -31.03 -12.45
C LEU A 277 30.67 -31.02 -13.37
N THR A 278 29.70 -31.91 -13.10
CA THR A 278 28.43 -31.96 -13.83
C THR A 278 27.63 -30.66 -13.67
N GLU A 279 27.52 -30.09 -12.47
CA GLU A 279 26.84 -28.80 -12.25
C GLU A 279 27.53 -27.65 -13.00
N LYS A 280 28.86 -27.69 -13.10
CA LYS A 280 29.64 -26.71 -13.87
C LYS A 280 29.37 -26.81 -15.37
N MET A 281 29.24 -28.03 -15.90
CA MET A 281 28.87 -28.27 -17.31
C MET A 281 27.41 -27.88 -17.60
N GLU A 282 26.48 -28.17 -16.68
CA GLU A 282 25.08 -27.74 -16.77
C GLU A 282 24.95 -26.20 -16.78
N MET A 283 25.82 -25.51 -16.04
CA MET A 283 25.92 -24.05 -16.03
C MET A 283 26.42 -23.48 -17.36
N GLN A 284 27.27 -24.21 -18.09
CA GLN A 284 27.81 -23.79 -19.38
C GLN A 284 26.91 -24.20 -20.56
N GLY A 285 26.03 -25.19 -20.34
CA GLY A 285 25.13 -25.72 -21.37
C GLY A 285 25.77 -26.80 -22.24
N GLU A 286 26.89 -27.36 -21.79
CA GLU A 286 27.61 -28.43 -22.48
C GLU A 286 26.99 -29.80 -22.16
N PRO A 287 26.82 -30.69 -23.15
CA PRO A 287 26.31 -32.03 -22.88
C PRO A 287 27.31 -32.82 -22.02
N ILE A 288 26.80 -33.57 -21.03
CA ILE A 288 27.60 -34.43 -20.15
C ILE A 288 28.05 -35.67 -20.95
N THR A 289 29.15 -35.54 -21.67
CA THR A 289 29.85 -36.61 -22.41
C THR A 289 31.25 -36.78 -21.83
N LEU A 290 31.85 -37.95 -22.02
CA LEU A 290 33.20 -38.22 -21.50
C LEU A 290 34.26 -37.26 -22.08
N SER A 291 34.13 -36.90 -23.36
CA SER A 291 35.01 -35.93 -24.03
C SER A 291 34.91 -34.52 -23.43
N ASN A 292 33.71 -34.05 -23.10
CA ASN A 292 33.54 -32.74 -22.48
C ASN A 292 34.02 -32.74 -21.02
N ILE A 293 33.80 -33.84 -20.28
CA ILE A 293 34.32 -34.01 -18.91
C ILE A 293 35.85 -33.93 -18.90
N GLU A 294 36.53 -34.66 -19.79
CA GLU A 294 38.00 -34.65 -19.89
C GLU A 294 38.55 -33.30 -20.34
N SER A 295 37.95 -32.69 -21.38
CA SER A 295 38.34 -31.34 -21.84
C SER A 295 38.19 -30.31 -20.73
N ASN A 296 37.11 -30.37 -19.94
CA ASN A 296 36.88 -29.45 -18.82
C ASN A 296 37.92 -29.68 -17.70
N ILE A 297 38.29 -30.93 -17.41
CA ILE A 297 39.34 -31.28 -16.44
C ILE A 297 40.73 -30.82 -16.92
N LYS A 298 41.08 -31.05 -18.18
CA LYS A 298 42.34 -30.58 -18.77
C LYS A 298 42.38 -29.05 -18.81
N GLN A 299 41.26 -28.41 -19.12
CA GLN A 299 41.13 -26.96 -19.09
C GLN A 299 41.23 -26.43 -17.65
N SER A 300 40.61 -27.08 -16.65
CA SER A 300 40.71 -26.68 -15.25
C SER A 300 42.13 -26.84 -14.70
N LEU A 301 42.83 -27.92 -15.06
CA LEU A 301 44.24 -28.14 -14.70
C LEU A 301 45.17 -27.10 -15.37
N ASN A 302 44.89 -26.73 -16.63
CA ASN A 302 45.64 -25.67 -17.34
C ASN A 302 45.31 -24.25 -16.84
N LEU A 303 44.12 -24.04 -16.24
CA LEU A 303 43.69 -22.75 -15.69
C LEU A 303 44.44 -22.40 -14.40
N ASP A 304 44.91 -23.38 -13.63
CA ASP A 304 45.75 -23.16 -12.45
C ASP A 304 47.16 -22.66 -12.80
N GLU A 305 47.69 -22.98 -13.99
CA GLU A 305 48.96 -22.43 -14.49
C GLU A 305 48.81 -21.06 -15.19
N LYS A 306 47.65 -20.78 -15.78
CA LYS A 306 47.31 -19.47 -16.36
C LYS A 306 46.28 -18.75 -15.51
N GLY A 307 46.64 -18.48 -14.26
CA GLY A 307 45.95 -17.48 -13.44
C GLY A 307 45.99 -16.13 -14.16
N GLY A 308 44.95 -15.84 -14.94
CA GLY A 308 44.89 -14.65 -15.80
C GLY A 308 45.26 -13.42 -14.99
N GLU A 309 46.32 -12.72 -15.42
CA GLU A 309 46.70 -11.46 -14.83
C GLU A 309 45.49 -10.53 -14.89
N GLU A 310 44.79 -10.37 -13.76
CA GLU A 310 43.69 -9.41 -13.67
C GLU A 310 44.26 -8.04 -14.07
N ASN A 311 43.70 -7.44 -15.14
CA ASN A 311 44.04 -6.09 -15.59
C ASN A 311 44.16 -5.17 -14.37
N GLY A 312 45.19 -4.32 -14.31
CA GLY A 312 45.46 -3.47 -13.12
C GLY A 312 44.26 -2.62 -12.68
N ILE A 313 43.36 -2.28 -13.60
CA ILE A 313 42.09 -1.59 -13.34
C ILE A 313 41.11 -2.48 -12.58
N THR A 314 40.99 -3.77 -12.93
CA THR A 314 40.14 -4.75 -12.25
C THR A 314 40.59 -5.01 -10.81
N LYS A 315 41.91 -5.03 -10.56
CA LYS A 315 42.48 -5.16 -9.20
C LYS A 315 42.12 -3.95 -8.31
N LEU A 316 42.20 -2.73 -8.85
CA LEU A 316 41.88 -1.51 -8.11
C LEU A 316 40.37 -1.38 -7.84
N LEU A 317 39.53 -1.68 -8.84
CA LEU A 317 38.07 -1.61 -8.76
C LEU A 317 37.47 -2.61 -7.75
N LEU A 318 38.08 -3.80 -7.61
CA LEU A 318 37.57 -4.88 -6.74
C LEU A 318 38.11 -4.84 -5.31
N LEU A 319 39.05 -3.93 -5.01
CA LEU A 319 39.61 -3.73 -3.68
C LEU A 319 38.55 -3.51 -2.56
N PRO A 320 37.53 -2.64 -2.73
CA PRO A 320 36.50 -2.46 -1.70
C PRO A 320 35.68 -3.74 -1.45
N PHE A 321 35.39 -4.53 -2.48
CA PHE A 321 34.61 -5.77 -2.32
C PHE A 321 35.39 -6.87 -1.60
N ARG A 322 36.71 -6.96 -1.84
CA ARG A 322 37.58 -7.91 -1.11
C ARG A 322 37.72 -7.55 0.36
N ALA A 323 37.84 -6.25 0.67
CA ALA A 323 37.84 -5.76 2.05
C ALA A 323 36.52 -6.08 2.76
N ILE A 324 35.38 -5.83 2.09
CA ILE A 324 34.04 -6.16 2.60
C ILE A 324 33.89 -7.69 2.82
N ALA A 325 34.35 -8.53 1.89
CA ALA A 325 34.28 -9.99 2.04
C ALA A 325 35.05 -10.49 3.26
N LEU A 326 36.22 -9.91 3.55
CA LEU A 326 37.02 -10.22 4.73
C LEU A 326 36.30 -9.80 6.02
N VAL A 327 35.69 -8.61 6.03
CA VAL A 327 34.88 -8.10 7.14
C VAL A 327 33.63 -8.97 7.37
N ILE A 328 32.90 -9.34 6.31
CA ILE A 328 31.73 -10.23 6.39
C ILE A 328 32.13 -11.62 6.89
N GLY A 329 33.26 -12.16 6.44
CA GLY A 329 33.78 -13.45 6.89
C GLY A 329 34.22 -13.45 8.36
N ALA A 330 34.72 -12.32 8.86
CA ALA A 330 35.01 -12.12 10.27
C ALA A 330 33.72 -11.94 11.10
N LEU A 331 32.79 -11.12 10.61
CA LEU A 331 31.49 -10.86 11.26
C LEU A 331 30.62 -12.12 11.32
N GLY A 332 30.61 -12.95 10.29
CA GLY A 332 29.87 -14.21 10.24
C GLY A 332 30.34 -15.24 11.29
N ARG A 333 31.63 -15.27 11.60
CA ARG A 333 32.18 -16.08 12.70
C ARG A 333 31.73 -15.58 14.07
N ILE A 334 31.66 -14.26 14.25
CA ILE A 334 31.15 -13.62 15.48
C ILE A 334 29.63 -13.83 15.63
N LEU A 335 28.85 -13.62 14.56
CA LEU A 335 27.40 -13.81 14.51
C LEU A 335 26.96 -15.24 14.83
N LYS A 336 27.70 -16.26 14.37
CA LYS A 336 27.41 -17.67 14.71
C LYS A 336 27.52 -17.94 16.22
N GLY A 337 28.43 -17.26 16.92
CA GLY A 337 28.53 -17.34 18.38
C GLY A 337 27.42 -16.56 19.12
N ILE A 338 26.95 -15.46 18.53
CA ILE A 338 25.88 -14.61 19.09
C ILE A 338 24.49 -15.22 18.88
N GLY A 339 24.28 -16.04 17.84
CA GLY A 339 22.97 -16.60 17.48
C GLY A 339 22.17 -17.21 18.65
N PRO A 340 22.76 -18.09 19.48
CA PRO A 340 22.08 -18.63 20.66
C PRO A 340 21.72 -17.57 21.71
N VAL A 341 22.59 -16.59 21.92
CA VAL A 341 22.37 -15.47 22.87
C VAL A 341 21.24 -14.59 22.38
N LEU A 342 21.24 -14.23 21.10
CA LEU A 342 20.20 -13.43 20.46
C LEU A 342 18.85 -14.16 20.46
N ARG A 343 18.83 -15.47 20.21
CA ARG A 343 17.60 -16.29 20.30
C ARG A 343 16.99 -16.24 21.70
N ILE A 344 17.81 -16.39 22.74
CA ILE A 344 17.36 -16.30 24.13
C ILE A 344 16.84 -14.90 24.42
N PHE A 345 17.58 -13.86 24.03
CA PHE A 345 17.21 -12.46 24.23
C PHE A 345 15.85 -12.12 23.57
N ILE A 346 15.68 -12.46 22.30
CA ILE A 346 14.40 -12.28 21.57
C ILE A 346 13.29 -13.09 22.25
N GLY A 347 13.56 -14.33 22.64
CA GLY A 347 12.61 -15.18 23.35
C GLY A 347 12.11 -14.55 24.66
N VAL A 348 13.01 -13.97 25.47
CA VAL A 348 12.66 -13.27 26.72
C VAL A 348 11.79 -12.06 26.44
N ILE A 349 12.14 -11.24 25.44
CA ILE A 349 11.37 -10.05 25.07
C ILE A 349 9.95 -10.43 24.64
N LEU A 350 9.81 -11.41 23.74
CA LEU A 350 8.50 -11.85 23.26
C LEU A 350 7.62 -12.38 24.39
N VAL A 351 8.19 -13.16 25.32
CA VAL A 351 7.47 -13.66 26.49
C VAL A 351 7.06 -12.52 27.42
N GLY A 352 7.97 -11.58 27.71
CA GLY A 352 7.70 -10.44 28.59
C GLY A 352 6.59 -9.54 28.05
N ILE A 353 6.69 -9.12 26.78
CA ILE A 353 5.71 -8.25 26.13
C ILE A 353 4.34 -8.95 26.05
N SER A 354 4.29 -10.21 25.61
CA SER A 354 3.03 -10.93 25.49
C SER A 354 2.36 -11.19 26.85
N ALA A 355 3.13 -11.53 27.89
CA ALA A 355 2.59 -11.73 29.23
C ALA A 355 2.04 -10.43 29.85
N LEU A 356 2.77 -9.32 29.73
CA LEU A 356 2.31 -8.00 30.19
C LEU A 356 1.06 -7.55 29.42
N SER A 357 1.05 -7.76 28.10
CA SER A 357 -0.11 -7.40 27.25
C SER A 357 -1.35 -8.24 27.59
N LEU A 358 -1.19 -9.54 27.84
CA LEU A 358 -2.30 -10.41 28.27
C LEU A 358 -2.83 -10.02 29.66
N LEU A 359 -1.95 -9.64 30.58
CA LEU A 359 -2.36 -9.14 31.89
C LEU A 359 -3.14 -7.82 31.78
N PHE A 360 -2.63 -6.86 31.01
CA PHE A 360 -3.32 -5.61 30.73
C PHE A 360 -4.68 -5.85 30.09
N LEU A 361 -4.75 -6.72 29.08
CA LEU A 361 -5.98 -7.08 28.40
C LEU A 361 -7.03 -7.66 29.36
N LEU A 362 -6.59 -8.50 30.31
CA LEU A 362 -7.46 -9.09 31.33
C LEU A 362 -7.98 -8.03 32.31
N ILE A 363 -7.12 -7.10 32.76
CA ILE A 363 -7.52 -5.99 33.64
C ILE A 363 -8.50 -5.06 32.91
N ALA A 364 -8.17 -4.63 31.69
CA ALA A 364 -9.03 -3.77 30.87
C ALA A 364 -10.37 -4.45 30.56
N GLY A 365 -10.36 -5.74 30.23
CA GLY A 365 -11.57 -6.52 29.99
C GLY A 365 -12.48 -6.64 31.21
N ALA A 366 -11.90 -6.88 32.39
CA ALA A 366 -12.64 -6.93 33.65
C ALA A 366 -13.24 -5.56 34.01
N ALA A 367 -12.49 -4.49 33.77
CA ALA A 367 -12.93 -3.12 34.02
C ALA A 367 -14.08 -2.71 33.08
N LEU A 368 -13.92 -2.93 31.77
CA LEU A 368 -14.95 -2.62 30.77
C LEU A 368 -16.22 -3.47 30.95
N SER A 369 -16.11 -4.69 31.49
CA SER A 369 -17.27 -5.55 31.78
C SER A 369 -17.98 -5.19 33.09
N GLY A 370 -17.49 -4.19 33.84
CA GLY A 370 -18.00 -3.83 35.16
C GLY A 370 -17.68 -4.85 36.26
N LEU A 371 -16.78 -5.80 36.02
CA LEU A 371 -16.36 -6.83 36.99
C LEU A 371 -15.34 -6.32 38.00
N ALA A 372 -14.64 -5.23 37.66
CA ALA A 372 -13.69 -4.55 38.54
C ALA A 372 -13.92 -3.04 38.44
N SER A 373 -14.06 -2.37 39.58
CA SER A 373 -13.95 -0.91 39.64
C SER A 373 -12.48 -0.55 39.51
N VAL A 374 -12.12 0.15 38.43
CA VAL A 374 -10.76 0.62 38.24
C VAL A 374 -10.82 2.14 38.24
N ASP A 375 -10.48 2.74 39.38
CA ASP A 375 -10.44 4.21 39.57
C ASP A 375 -9.58 4.90 38.50
N ALA A 376 -8.64 4.18 37.88
CA ALA A 376 -7.82 4.67 36.77
C ALA A 376 -8.59 4.91 35.46
N LEU A 377 -9.87 4.51 35.36
CA LEU A 377 -10.72 4.78 34.19
C LEU A 377 -11.60 6.02 34.36
N ASP A 378 -11.74 6.57 35.58
CA ASP A 378 -12.63 7.70 35.88
C ASP A 378 -12.17 9.04 35.28
N GLY A 379 -10.91 9.14 34.84
CA GLY A 379 -10.35 10.34 34.17
C GLY A 379 -10.12 10.15 32.66
N LEU A 380 -10.76 9.16 32.03
CA LEU A 380 -10.62 8.94 30.59
C LEU A 380 -11.55 9.86 29.80
N PRO A 381 -11.12 10.38 28.63
CA PRO A 381 -11.93 11.26 27.80
C PRO A 381 -13.32 10.67 27.50
N GLY A 382 -14.36 11.51 27.46
CA GLY A 382 -15.75 11.10 27.19
C GLY A 382 -15.96 10.07 26.06
N PRO A 383 -15.24 10.14 24.92
CA PRO A 383 -15.33 9.13 23.87
C PRO A 383 -14.91 7.71 24.29
N VAL A 384 -14.10 7.57 25.33
CA VAL A 384 -13.60 6.29 25.86
C VAL A 384 -14.62 5.65 26.81
N LEU A 385 -15.48 6.45 27.47
CA LEU A 385 -16.61 5.96 28.27
C LEU A 385 -17.61 5.15 27.44
N MET A 386 -17.67 5.37 26.11
CA MET A 386 -18.47 4.55 25.20
C MET A 386 -18.09 3.05 25.21
N LEU A 387 -16.87 2.72 25.63
CA LEU A 387 -16.43 1.32 25.73
C LEU A 387 -17.07 0.59 26.93
N GLN A 388 -17.50 1.31 27.97
CA GLN A 388 -18.22 0.72 29.11
C GLN A 388 -19.64 0.26 28.71
N GLU A 389 -20.20 0.87 27.67
CA GLU A 389 -21.51 0.52 27.12
C GLU A 389 -21.47 -0.71 26.20
N PHE A 390 -20.29 -1.27 25.94
CA PHE A 390 -20.18 -2.45 25.09
C PHE A 390 -20.81 -3.65 25.80
N PRO A 391 -21.66 -4.44 25.10
CA PRO A 391 -22.19 -5.64 25.70
C PRO A 391 -21.04 -6.57 26.07
N THR A 392 -21.12 -7.21 27.23
CA THR A 392 -20.06 -8.10 27.76
C THR A 392 -19.62 -9.17 26.76
N SER A 393 -20.56 -9.66 25.95
CA SER A 393 -20.26 -10.59 24.84
C SER A 393 -19.38 -9.99 23.74
N LEU A 394 -19.55 -8.71 23.39
CA LEU A 394 -18.67 -8.01 22.45
C LEU A 394 -17.28 -7.84 23.07
N ILE A 395 -17.19 -7.43 24.33
CA ILE A 395 -15.93 -7.29 25.07
C ILE A 395 -15.17 -8.63 25.07
N LEU A 396 -15.82 -9.73 25.44
CA LEU A 396 -15.23 -11.07 25.43
C LEU A 396 -14.76 -11.50 24.03
N SER A 397 -15.53 -11.19 22.98
CA SER A 397 -15.13 -11.50 21.62
C SER A 397 -13.89 -10.70 21.18
N CYS A 398 -13.79 -9.41 21.53
CA CYS A 398 -12.63 -8.57 21.27
C CYS A 398 -11.40 -9.03 22.07
N ILE A 399 -11.58 -9.43 23.34
CA ILE A 399 -10.54 -10.08 24.15
C ILE A 399 -10.04 -11.33 23.45
N LEU A 400 -10.92 -12.16 22.89
CA LEU A 400 -10.51 -13.38 22.21
C LEU A 400 -9.71 -13.07 20.92
N VAL A 401 -10.14 -12.09 20.13
CA VAL A 401 -9.45 -11.65 18.89
C VAL A 401 -8.04 -11.13 19.16
N THR A 402 -7.85 -10.44 20.29
CA THR A 402 -6.57 -9.83 20.68
C THR A 402 -5.68 -10.79 21.46
N ALA A 403 -6.27 -11.59 22.37
CA ALA A 403 -5.54 -12.55 23.19
C ALA A 403 -4.92 -13.68 22.38
N VAL A 404 -5.60 -14.20 21.34
CA VAL A 404 -5.08 -15.33 20.58
C VAL A 404 -3.74 -15.00 19.88
N PRO A 405 -3.59 -13.88 19.15
CA PRO A 405 -2.28 -13.44 18.63
C PRO A 405 -1.24 -13.25 19.74
N LEU A 406 -1.60 -12.69 20.89
CA LEU A 406 -0.65 -12.53 22.00
C LEU A 406 -0.20 -13.88 22.57
N ILE A 407 -1.11 -14.85 22.70
CA ILE A 407 -0.80 -16.24 23.07
C ILE A 407 0.09 -16.89 22.00
N THR A 408 -0.13 -16.61 20.71
CA THR A 408 0.73 -17.14 19.64
C THR A 408 2.17 -16.63 19.78
N VAL A 409 2.34 -15.34 20.05
CA VAL A 409 3.65 -14.70 20.27
C VAL A 409 4.31 -15.23 21.55
N LEU A 410 3.53 -15.42 22.62
CA LEU A 410 4.00 -16.04 23.87
C LEU A 410 4.55 -17.45 23.61
N LEU A 411 3.79 -18.29 22.90
CA LEU A 411 4.18 -19.66 22.56
C LEU A 411 5.43 -19.68 21.66
N LEU A 412 5.53 -18.76 20.69
CA LEU A 412 6.74 -18.60 19.86
C LEU A 412 7.95 -18.18 20.71
N GLY A 413 7.80 -17.21 21.60
CA GLY A 413 8.83 -16.79 22.54
C GLY A 413 9.33 -17.94 23.42
N LEU A 414 8.41 -18.74 23.97
CA LEU A 414 8.75 -19.94 24.74
C LEU A 414 9.47 -21.00 23.88
N THR A 415 9.04 -21.22 22.62
CA THR A 415 9.74 -22.16 21.73
C THR A 415 11.16 -21.72 21.41
N LEU A 416 11.41 -20.42 21.28
CA LEU A 416 12.75 -19.84 21.09
C LEU A 416 13.63 -20.04 22.32
N LEU A 417 13.09 -19.82 23.53
CA LEU A 417 13.80 -20.06 24.78
C LEU A 417 14.15 -21.54 24.98
N SER A 418 13.19 -22.43 24.74
CA SER A 418 13.36 -23.87 24.97
C SER A 418 14.15 -24.58 23.87
N ASN A 419 14.45 -23.91 22.74
CA ASN A 419 15.13 -24.47 21.57
C ASN A 419 14.52 -25.80 21.06
N ARG A 420 13.21 -25.98 21.25
CA ARG A 420 12.46 -27.16 20.81
C ARG A 420 11.03 -26.76 20.53
N LYS A 421 10.35 -27.54 19.69
CA LYS A 421 8.92 -27.36 19.45
C LYS A 421 8.15 -27.74 20.71
N ILE A 422 7.63 -26.73 21.42
CA ILE A 422 6.76 -26.91 22.59
C ILE A 422 5.34 -27.27 22.16
N VAL A 423 4.90 -26.77 21.01
CA VAL A 423 3.50 -26.77 20.58
C VAL A 423 3.32 -27.57 19.29
N SER A 424 2.28 -28.40 19.22
CA SER A 424 1.93 -29.21 18.05
C SER A 424 1.18 -28.40 17.00
N GLY A 425 1.16 -28.88 15.74
CA GLY A 425 0.41 -28.24 14.65
C GLY A 425 -1.09 -28.09 14.94
N SER A 426 -1.68 -29.03 15.68
CA SER A 426 -3.09 -28.98 16.05
C SER A 426 -3.42 -27.81 16.96
N VAL A 427 -2.54 -27.44 17.89
CA VAL A 427 -2.75 -26.28 18.77
C VAL A 427 -2.73 -24.97 17.96
N TRP A 428 -1.90 -24.89 16.92
CA TRP A 428 -1.90 -23.74 16.02
C TRP A 428 -3.24 -23.64 15.25
N LEU A 429 -3.78 -24.77 14.79
CA LEU A 429 -5.08 -24.81 14.12
C LEU A 429 -6.24 -24.48 15.07
N THR A 430 -6.20 -24.93 16.33
CA THR A 430 -7.24 -24.59 17.31
C THR A 430 -7.21 -23.11 17.69
N LEU A 431 -6.01 -22.53 17.87
CA LEU A 431 -5.86 -21.08 18.08
C LEU A 431 -6.40 -20.30 16.88
N LEU A 432 -6.05 -20.68 15.65
CA LEU A 432 -6.59 -20.05 14.44
C LEU A 432 -8.12 -20.14 14.39
N GLY A 433 -8.68 -21.32 14.65
CA GLY A 433 -10.13 -21.53 14.70
C GLY A 433 -10.82 -20.65 15.74
N LEU A 434 -10.27 -20.57 16.95
CA LEU A 434 -10.78 -19.67 18.00
C LEU A 434 -10.71 -18.22 17.56
N TRP A 435 -9.59 -17.77 16.99
CA TRP A 435 -9.43 -16.40 16.52
C TRP A 435 -10.48 -16.03 15.47
N VAL A 436 -10.73 -16.90 14.50
CA VAL A 436 -11.78 -16.71 13.48
C VAL A 436 -13.17 -16.61 14.12
N VAL A 437 -13.48 -17.47 15.09
CA VAL A 437 -14.75 -17.39 15.84
C VAL A 437 -14.87 -16.05 16.56
N GLY A 438 -13.80 -15.58 17.19
CA GLY A 438 -13.74 -14.26 17.83
C GLY A 438 -14.06 -13.13 16.85
N ILE A 439 -13.45 -13.15 15.66
CA ILE A 439 -13.69 -12.14 14.62
C ILE A 439 -15.16 -12.16 14.18
N VAL A 440 -15.72 -13.33 13.93
CA VAL A 440 -17.12 -13.47 13.47
C VAL A 440 -18.09 -12.90 14.52
N ILE A 441 -17.92 -13.28 15.79
CA ILE A 441 -18.78 -12.79 16.89
C ILE A 441 -18.61 -11.28 17.06
N SER A 442 -17.36 -10.79 17.09
CA SER A 442 -17.07 -9.37 17.24
C SER A 442 -17.65 -8.55 16.08
N THR A 443 -17.60 -9.05 14.85
CA THR A 443 -18.16 -8.39 13.67
C THR A 443 -19.68 -8.30 13.76
N ILE A 444 -20.36 -9.41 14.08
CA ILE A 444 -21.83 -9.44 14.21
C ILE A 444 -22.29 -8.48 15.33
N GLN A 445 -21.65 -8.55 16.49
CA GLN A 445 -21.99 -7.72 17.64
C GLN A 445 -21.61 -6.25 17.43
N GLY A 446 -20.50 -5.98 16.74
CA GLY A 446 -20.08 -4.63 16.36
C GLY A 446 -21.09 -3.97 15.43
N ILE A 447 -21.56 -4.69 14.41
CA ILE A 447 -22.64 -4.21 13.53
C ILE A 447 -23.92 -3.97 14.33
N ALA A 448 -24.29 -4.89 15.22
CA ALA A 448 -25.47 -4.75 16.05
C ALA A 448 -25.38 -3.53 16.99
N PHE A 449 -24.20 -3.27 17.57
CA PHE A 449 -23.93 -2.10 18.41
C PHE A 449 -23.97 -0.80 17.62
N GLN A 450 -23.35 -0.76 16.42
CA GLN A 450 -23.34 0.41 15.55
C GLN A 450 -24.76 0.86 15.18
N ARG A 451 -25.73 -0.07 15.09
CA ARG A 451 -27.13 0.28 14.84
C ARG A 451 -27.71 1.22 15.88
N ASN A 452 -27.21 1.25 17.12
CA ASN A 452 -27.64 2.20 18.15
C ASN A 452 -27.42 3.67 17.75
N TYR A 453 -26.62 3.93 16.70
CA TYR A 453 -26.27 5.26 16.21
C TYR A 453 -26.77 5.52 14.77
N ALA A 454 -27.72 4.72 14.28
CA ALA A 454 -28.12 4.71 12.87
C ALA A 454 -28.99 5.91 12.45
N LYS A 455 -29.83 6.42 13.35
CA LYS A 455 -30.76 7.54 13.09
C LYS A 455 -30.63 8.61 14.17
N ARG A 456 -30.91 9.86 13.80
CA ARG A 456 -30.98 11.01 14.71
C ARG A 456 -32.44 11.34 15.00
N GLY A 457 -32.73 11.60 16.26
CA GLY A 457 -34.00 11.99 16.87
C GLY A 457 -33.87 13.39 17.46
N GLU A 458 -34.97 14.14 17.49
CA GLU A 458 -35.03 15.47 18.09
C GLU A 458 -36.29 15.59 18.94
N HIS A 459 -36.16 16.18 20.12
CA HIS A 459 -37.24 16.49 21.04
C HIS A 459 -37.17 17.99 21.35
N THR A 460 -38.28 18.70 21.13
CA THR A 460 -38.33 20.16 21.31
C THR A 460 -39.30 20.53 22.42
N GLU A 461 -38.82 21.34 23.36
CA GLU A 461 -39.61 21.89 24.47
C GLU A 461 -39.63 23.40 24.37
N ILE A 462 -40.81 24.00 24.51
CA ILE A 462 -40.99 25.45 24.43
C ILE A 462 -41.59 25.92 25.76
N THR A 463 -40.93 26.85 26.43
CA THR A 463 -41.44 27.51 27.63
C THR A 463 -41.57 29.01 27.41
N TYR A 464 -42.59 29.61 28.04
CA TYR A 464 -42.85 31.04 28.00
C TYR A 464 -42.69 31.62 29.40
N HIS A 465 -42.01 32.76 29.48
CA HIS A 465 -41.79 33.50 30.72
C HIS A 465 -42.26 34.95 30.55
N ALA A 466 -42.73 35.59 31.62
CA ALA A 466 -43.03 37.02 31.57
C ALA A 466 -41.73 37.83 31.49
N VAL A 467 -41.74 38.96 30.80
CA VAL A 467 -40.59 39.89 30.84
C VAL A 467 -40.44 40.43 32.27
N PRO A 468 -39.25 40.31 32.89
CA PRO A 468 -39.01 40.82 34.24
C PRO A 468 -39.33 42.30 34.41
N ALA A 469 -39.80 42.69 35.59
CA ALA A 469 -39.96 44.10 35.95
C ALA A 469 -38.61 44.81 36.15
N GLY A 470 -37.57 44.06 36.53
CA GLY A 470 -36.18 44.50 36.58
C GLY A 470 -35.47 44.39 35.24
N LEU A 471 -34.18 44.75 35.19
CA LEU A 471 -33.36 44.58 33.99
C LEU A 471 -33.15 43.09 33.70
N LEU A 472 -33.70 42.59 32.59
CA LEU A 472 -33.41 41.25 32.10
C LEU A 472 -31.89 41.08 31.94
N THR A 473 -31.32 40.07 32.59
CA THR A 473 -29.89 39.76 32.52
C THR A 473 -29.72 38.31 32.09
N LEU A 474 -28.90 38.06 31.06
CA LEU A 474 -28.56 36.71 30.60
C LEU A 474 -27.15 36.36 31.09
N ASP A 475 -27.03 35.23 31.77
CA ASP A 475 -25.81 34.79 32.43
C ASP A 475 -25.55 33.30 32.23
N GLN A 476 -24.28 32.87 32.28
CA GLN A 476 -23.90 31.47 32.08
C GLN A 476 -22.77 31.03 33.01
N ASP A 477 -22.79 29.75 33.36
CA ASP A 477 -21.65 29.06 33.95
C ASP A 477 -20.42 28.99 33.03
N ASP A 478 -19.22 29.13 33.59
CA ASP A 478 -17.93 29.22 32.89
C ASP A 478 -16.94 28.13 33.35
N THR A 479 -17.46 27.01 33.84
CA THR A 479 -16.68 25.93 34.45
C THR A 479 -16.38 24.81 33.47
N ASP A 480 -15.89 25.10 32.26
CA ASP A 480 -15.66 24.13 31.16
C ASP A 480 -15.12 22.75 31.60
N PRO A 481 -15.98 21.73 31.79
CA PRO A 481 -15.54 20.39 32.07
C PRO A 481 -15.76 19.56 30.81
N ASP A 482 -14.68 19.01 30.27
CA ASP A 482 -14.62 18.16 29.07
C ASP A 482 -15.61 16.96 29.04
N GLU A 483 -16.39 16.75 30.11
CA GLU A 483 -17.27 15.60 30.38
C GLU A 483 -18.78 15.89 30.22
N ASN A 484 -19.17 17.12 29.90
CA ASN A 484 -20.58 17.53 29.78
C ASN A 484 -21.14 17.36 28.35
N ILE A 485 -22.47 17.23 28.23
CA ILE A 485 -23.13 17.23 26.92
C ILE A 485 -22.97 18.61 26.27
N ASP A 486 -22.64 18.61 24.98
CA ASP A 486 -22.50 19.81 24.13
C ASP A 486 -23.78 20.68 24.21
N LEU A 487 -23.61 21.91 24.71
CA LEU A 487 -24.67 22.88 24.92
C LEU A 487 -24.40 24.10 24.04
N ASN A 488 -25.30 24.34 23.08
CA ASN A 488 -25.26 25.49 22.22
C ASN A 488 -26.36 26.48 22.61
N ILE A 489 -25.97 27.70 22.97
CA ILE A 489 -26.90 28.76 23.37
C ILE A 489 -27.00 29.77 22.23
N ASN A 490 -28.24 29.98 21.78
CA ASN A 490 -28.61 30.90 20.73
C ASN A 490 -29.50 32.00 21.29
N LEU A 491 -29.37 33.19 20.73
CA LEU A 491 -30.25 34.31 21.01
C LEU A 491 -31.02 34.64 19.72
N ALA A 492 -32.31 34.95 19.84
CA ALA A 492 -33.16 35.36 18.73
C ALA A 492 -34.13 36.46 19.16
N GLY A 493 -34.64 37.22 18.19
CA GLY A 493 -35.64 38.25 18.44
C GLY A 493 -37.07 37.73 18.26
N MET A 494 -38.04 38.26 19.01
CA MET A 494 -39.46 37.98 18.82
C MET A 494 -40.33 39.24 18.79
N ALA A 495 -41.48 39.15 18.12
CA ALA A 495 -42.38 40.28 17.94
C ALA A 495 -43.28 40.57 19.16
N GLU A 496 -43.59 39.55 19.96
CA GLU A 496 -44.34 39.76 21.21
C GLU A 496 -43.49 40.57 22.20
N THR A 497 -44.11 41.54 22.85
CA THR A 497 -43.40 42.44 23.76
C THR A 497 -43.40 41.96 25.20
N ASP A 498 -44.40 41.17 25.62
CA ASP A 498 -44.68 40.96 27.04
C ASP A 498 -44.23 39.59 27.55
N SER A 499 -43.71 38.75 26.65
CA SER A 499 -43.22 37.40 26.89
C SER A 499 -41.78 37.23 26.42
N LEU A 500 -41.08 36.32 27.08
CA LEU A 500 -39.83 35.69 26.65
C LEU A 500 -40.15 34.25 26.29
N LYS A 501 -39.53 33.73 25.24
CA LYS A 501 -39.69 32.32 24.83
C LYS A 501 -38.33 31.62 24.91
N ILE A 502 -38.28 30.46 25.56
CA ILE A 502 -37.11 29.57 25.52
C ILE A 502 -37.51 28.34 24.73
N GLU A 503 -36.77 28.04 23.66
CA GLU A 503 -36.93 26.84 22.85
C GLU A 503 -35.71 25.94 23.08
N LYS A 504 -35.93 24.75 23.63
CA LYS A 504 -34.90 23.75 23.86
C LYS A 504 -35.09 22.65 22.82
N THR A 505 -34.12 22.47 21.95
CA THR A 505 -34.08 21.37 20.99
C THR A 505 -32.98 20.41 21.39
N ILE A 506 -33.38 19.24 21.87
CA ILE A 506 -32.46 18.19 22.27
C ILE A 506 -32.41 17.16 21.16
N SER A 507 -31.21 16.78 20.75
CA SER A 507 -31.01 15.76 19.74
C SER A 507 -30.18 14.60 20.28
N ALA A 508 -30.50 13.39 19.82
CA ALA A 508 -29.77 12.16 20.18
C ALA A 508 -29.88 11.14 19.05
N ARG A 509 -29.07 10.08 19.10
CA ARG A 509 -29.13 8.95 18.17
C ARG A 509 -29.84 7.72 18.74
N GLY A 510 -30.32 6.88 17.82
CA GLY A 510 -31.00 5.62 18.12
C GLY A 510 -31.02 4.66 16.94
N ARG A 511 -31.58 3.46 17.20
CA ARG A 511 -31.75 2.40 16.19
C ARG A 511 -32.73 2.76 15.08
N ASN A 512 -33.75 3.51 15.46
CA ASN A 512 -34.76 4.06 14.59
C ASN A 512 -35.13 5.46 15.11
N ARG A 513 -36.00 6.18 14.40
CA ARG A 513 -36.35 7.56 14.74
C ARG A 513 -37.03 7.66 16.11
N GLU A 514 -37.97 6.76 16.41
CA GLU A 514 -38.70 6.70 17.69
C GLU A 514 -37.77 6.45 18.88
N ASP A 515 -36.85 5.50 18.78
CA ASP A 515 -35.82 5.22 19.77
C ASP A 515 -34.90 6.43 19.98
N ALA A 516 -34.52 7.12 18.90
CA ALA A 516 -33.69 8.31 18.96
C ALA A 516 -34.42 9.50 19.63
N GLU A 517 -35.71 9.69 19.36
CA GLU A 517 -36.55 10.71 20.02
C GLU A 517 -36.75 10.40 21.50
N ASN A 518 -37.01 9.13 21.85
CA ASN A 518 -37.09 8.70 23.26
C ASN A 518 -35.76 8.87 24.01
N ASN A 519 -34.62 8.69 23.32
CA ASN A 519 -33.31 8.97 23.91
C ASN A 519 -33.10 10.48 24.13
N ALA A 520 -33.55 11.32 23.20
CA ALA A 520 -33.49 12.78 23.35
C ALA A 520 -34.42 13.27 24.47
N SER A 521 -35.63 12.74 24.59
CA SER A 521 -36.62 13.17 25.59
C SER A 521 -36.28 12.80 27.03
N LYS A 522 -35.31 11.89 27.25
CA LYS A 522 -34.83 11.53 28.59
C LYS A 522 -33.83 12.52 29.16
N ILE A 523 -33.28 13.39 28.32
CA ILE A 523 -32.29 14.38 28.74
C ILE A 523 -33.05 15.61 29.20
N SER A 524 -32.84 15.99 30.45
CA SER A 524 -33.42 17.20 31.04
C SER A 524 -32.36 18.29 31.12
N TYR A 525 -32.73 19.49 30.67
CA TYR A 525 -31.95 20.71 30.86
C TYR A 525 -32.90 21.86 31.20
N ASP A 526 -32.60 22.58 32.28
CA ASP A 526 -33.43 23.66 32.79
C ASP A 526 -32.59 24.93 32.98
N VAL A 527 -33.21 26.08 32.68
CA VAL A 527 -32.62 27.42 32.87
C VAL A 527 -33.09 27.95 34.22
N GLU A 528 -32.16 28.30 35.11
CA GLU A 528 -32.47 28.82 36.44
C GLU A 528 -32.78 30.31 36.39
N ILE A 529 -33.85 30.76 37.07
CA ILE A 529 -34.20 32.19 37.16
C ILE A 529 -33.81 32.70 38.55
N LYS A 530 -32.79 33.56 38.62
CA LYS A 530 -32.29 34.17 39.86
C LYS A 530 -32.84 35.59 40.01
N ASN A 531 -33.26 35.95 41.22
CA ASN A 531 -33.73 37.29 41.58
C ASN A 531 -34.79 37.87 40.62
N ASP A 532 -35.69 37.02 40.10
CA ASP A 532 -36.79 37.31 39.18
C ASP A 532 -36.41 38.03 37.86
N SER A 533 -35.12 38.18 37.55
CA SER A 533 -34.64 39.00 36.42
C SER A 533 -33.38 38.48 35.74
N VAL A 534 -32.66 37.51 36.35
CA VAL A 534 -31.45 36.90 35.80
C VAL A 534 -31.77 35.50 35.31
N PHE A 535 -31.62 35.25 34.00
CA PHE A 535 -31.72 33.93 33.40
C PHE A 535 -30.33 33.32 33.36
N TYR A 536 -30.13 32.29 34.18
CA TYR A 536 -28.86 31.62 34.39
C TYR A 536 -28.83 30.28 33.67
N PHE A 537 -27.95 30.16 32.68
CA PHE A 537 -27.76 28.97 31.87
C PHE A 537 -26.64 28.12 32.49
N HIS A 538 -27.02 26.96 33.02
CA HIS A 538 -26.05 25.97 33.48
C HIS A 538 -25.33 25.32 32.29
N GLU A 539 -24.22 24.66 32.55
CA GLU A 539 -23.62 23.75 31.57
C GLU A 539 -24.53 22.57 31.24
N GLY A 540 -24.24 21.90 30.12
CA GLY A 540 -24.89 20.65 29.79
C GLY A 540 -24.68 19.60 30.88
N PRO A 541 -25.61 18.65 31.08
CA PRO A 541 -25.46 17.66 32.12
C PRO A 541 -24.33 16.66 31.81
N ALA A 542 -23.64 16.17 32.84
CA ALA A 542 -22.51 15.23 32.71
C ALA A 542 -22.90 13.92 31.98
N MET A 543 -22.01 13.45 31.09
CA MET A 543 -22.24 12.31 30.18
C MET A 543 -22.48 10.94 30.87
N GLY A 544 -22.35 10.82 32.19
CA GLY A 544 -22.70 9.61 32.96
C GLY A 544 -24.04 9.66 33.70
N LYS A 545 -24.60 10.85 33.96
CA LYS A 545 -25.88 11.02 34.69
C LYS A 545 -27.10 11.09 33.77
N SER A 546 -26.89 11.46 32.51
CA SER A 546 -27.94 11.66 31.50
C SER A 546 -28.27 10.42 30.66
N GLY A 547 -27.76 9.26 31.06
CA GLY A 547 -27.93 8.00 30.33
C GLY A 547 -26.81 7.72 29.32
N PRO A 548 -26.94 6.66 28.51
CA PRO A 548 -25.86 6.17 27.67
C PRO A 548 -25.51 7.17 26.57
N PHE A 549 -24.23 7.27 26.19
CA PHE A 549 -23.80 8.16 25.11
C PHE A 549 -24.48 7.81 23.78
N ARG A 550 -25.10 8.79 23.13
CA ARG A 550 -25.85 8.67 21.88
C ARG A 550 -25.64 9.88 20.97
N ASP A 551 -24.46 10.49 20.99
CA ASP A 551 -24.14 11.69 20.18
C ASP A 551 -25.17 12.80 20.46
N GLN A 552 -25.37 13.07 21.76
CA GLN A 552 -26.40 13.99 22.22
C GLN A 552 -25.92 15.43 22.15
N ARG A 553 -26.83 16.33 21.77
CA ARG A 553 -26.61 17.78 21.76
C ARG A 553 -27.84 18.51 22.26
N ILE A 554 -27.61 19.58 23.00
CA ILE A 554 -28.66 20.47 23.50
C ILE A 554 -28.48 21.82 22.81
N ASP A 555 -29.47 22.22 22.03
CA ASP A 555 -29.54 23.55 21.42
C ASP A 555 -30.63 24.35 22.15
N VAL A 556 -30.26 25.45 22.80
CA VAL A 556 -31.19 26.34 23.52
C VAL A 556 -31.27 27.67 22.80
N THR A 557 -32.46 28.10 22.39
CA THR A 557 -32.69 29.41 21.79
C THR A 557 -33.54 30.27 22.72
N MET A 558 -32.94 31.34 23.22
CA MET A 558 -33.62 32.38 23.99
C MET A 558 -34.17 33.45 23.04
N TYR A 559 -35.49 33.61 23.01
CA TYR A 559 -36.18 34.63 22.23
C TYR A 559 -36.50 35.83 23.13
N VAL A 560 -35.97 36.98 22.76
CA VAL A 560 -36.16 38.27 23.46
C VAL A 560 -36.95 39.23 22.56
N PRO A 561 -37.88 40.03 23.09
CA PRO A 561 -38.60 41.03 22.32
C PRO A 561 -37.66 41.99 21.57
N TYR A 562 -37.98 42.28 20.31
CA TYR A 562 -37.26 43.29 19.54
C TYR A 562 -37.28 44.65 20.23
N ASP A 563 -36.18 45.39 20.11
CA ASP A 563 -36.03 46.77 20.59
C ASP A 563 -36.13 46.95 22.12
N LYS A 564 -36.21 45.87 22.90
CA LYS A 564 -36.16 45.91 24.36
C LYS A 564 -34.72 45.76 24.88
N PRO A 565 -34.21 46.71 25.69
CA PRO A 565 -32.88 46.60 26.28
C PRO A 565 -32.79 45.52 27.36
N PHE A 566 -31.70 44.76 27.35
CA PHE A 566 -31.33 43.77 28.36
C PHE A 566 -29.81 43.80 28.63
N ALA A 567 -29.35 43.09 29.64
CA ALA A 567 -27.94 42.92 29.99
C ALA A 567 -27.46 41.50 29.65
N ILE A 568 -26.18 41.39 29.30
CA ILE A 568 -25.49 40.12 29.05
C ILE A 568 -24.22 40.14 29.92
N THR A 569 -23.92 39.05 30.62
CA THR A 569 -22.67 38.91 31.37
C THR A 569 -21.52 38.51 30.46
N ARG A 570 -20.28 38.64 30.96
CA ARG A 570 -19.06 38.24 30.25
C ARG A 570 -19.14 36.79 29.76
N ASN A 571 -19.54 35.87 30.62
CA ASN A 571 -19.53 34.44 30.34
C ASN A 571 -20.57 34.09 29.27
N PHE A 572 -21.79 34.63 29.39
CA PHE A 572 -22.84 34.43 28.40
C PHE A 572 -22.45 35.02 27.03
N TRP A 573 -21.76 36.17 27.01
CA TRP A 573 -21.23 36.73 25.77
C TRP A 573 -20.26 35.77 25.07
N TYR A 574 -19.29 35.20 25.80
CA TYR A 574 -18.33 34.28 25.20
C TYR A 574 -19.00 33.04 24.62
N ALA A 575 -19.99 32.47 25.32
CA ALA A 575 -20.69 31.31 24.81
C ALA A 575 -21.51 31.58 23.54
N VAL A 576 -22.20 32.73 23.47
CA VAL A 576 -23.00 33.08 22.29
C VAL A 576 -22.14 33.59 21.13
N SER A 577 -21.02 34.29 21.42
CA SER A 577 -20.11 34.81 20.38
C SER A 577 -19.19 33.74 19.78
N HIS A 578 -18.81 32.70 20.53
CA HIS A 578 -17.89 31.66 20.05
C HIS A 578 -18.57 30.64 19.10
N TYR A 579 -19.86 30.37 19.27
CA TYR A 579 -20.57 29.33 18.52
C TYR A 579 -21.50 29.85 17.43
N ASN A 580 -21.91 31.11 17.47
CA ASN A 580 -22.97 31.62 16.60
C ASN A 580 -22.43 32.49 15.45
N GLY A 581 -22.08 31.85 14.33
CA GLY A 581 -21.62 32.52 13.10
C GLY A 581 -22.68 33.36 12.35
N ASN A 582 -23.77 33.77 13.01
CA ASN A 582 -24.84 34.60 12.45
C ASN A 582 -24.74 36.09 12.85
N TYR A 583 -23.80 36.46 13.71
CA TYR A 583 -23.64 37.83 14.21
C TYR A 583 -22.28 38.42 13.83
N ASN A 584 -21.97 38.43 12.53
CA ASN A 584 -20.67 38.85 11.95
C ASN A 584 -20.25 40.29 12.34
N HIS A 585 -21.15 41.13 12.84
CA HIS A 585 -20.81 42.48 13.30
C HIS A 585 -20.35 42.54 14.77
N LEU A 586 -20.51 41.47 15.56
CA LEU A 586 -20.01 41.43 16.94
C LEU A 586 -18.47 41.39 17.00
N ASP A 587 -17.81 40.97 15.91
CA ASP A 587 -16.35 41.03 15.76
C ASP A 587 -15.81 42.47 15.75
N SER A 588 -16.68 43.47 15.54
CA SER A 588 -16.32 44.89 15.67
C SER A 588 -16.15 45.35 17.12
N TYR A 589 -16.61 44.55 18.10
CA TYR A 589 -16.49 44.86 19.52
C TYR A 589 -15.25 44.17 20.11
N ASP A 590 -14.33 44.97 20.64
CA ASP A 590 -13.19 44.47 21.41
C ASP A 590 -13.61 44.17 22.86
N MET A 591 -14.29 43.03 23.04
CA MET A 591 -14.84 42.60 24.33
C MET A 591 -13.87 41.75 25.18
N HIS A 592 -12.62 41.59 24.72
CA HIS A 592 -11.60 40.77 25.39
C HIS A 592 -10.82 41.52 26.48
N SER A 593 -10.91 42.85 26.51
CA SER A 593 -10.24 43.66 27.52
C SER A 593 -10.87 43.49 28.91
N ASP A 594 -10.03 43.37 29.93
CA ASP A 594 -10.45 43.35 31.34
C ASP A 594 -11.06 44.69 31.81
N ASP A 595 -10.88 45.76 31.03
CA ASP A 595 -11.43 47.09 31.32
C ASP A 595 -12.92 47.24 30.96
N VAL A 596 -13.53 46.22 30.33
CA VAL A 596 -14.94 46.22 29.94
C VAL A 596 -15.83 46.09 31.18
N ASN A 597 -16.60 47.14 31.49
CA ASN A 597 -17.58 47.11 32.57
C ASN A 597 -18.93 46.51 32.09
N TRP A 598 -19.04 45.18 32.15
CA TRP A 598 -20.21 44.40 31.72
C TRP A 598 -21.54 44.86 32.33
N ASN A 599 -21.55 45.29 33.60
CA ASN A 599 -22.77 45.73 34.29
C ASN A 599 -23.36 47.03 33.70
N SER A 600 -22.53 47.83 33.04
CA SER A 600 -22.94 49.08 32.41
C SER A 600 -23.52 48.90 31.01
N LEU A 601 -23.22 47.79 30.33
CA LEU A 601 -23.61 47.57 28.94
C LEU A 601 -25.10 47.21 28.81
N ARG A 602 -25.69 47.63 27.70
CA ARG A 602 -27.09 47.37 27.33
C ARG A 602 -27.13 46.86 25.90
N TRP A 603 -27.88 45.79 25.74
CA TRP A 603 -28.00 45.03 24.51
C TRP A 603 -29.43 45.06 24.02
N VAL A 604 -29.62 45.09 22.71
CA VAL A 604 -30.93 45.08 22.06
C VAL A 604 -30.85 44.15 20.86
N VAL A 605 -31.86 43.30 20.67
CA VAL A 605 -32.02 42.57 19.40
C VAL A 605 -32.86 43.44 18.47
N LYS A 606 -32.29 43.84 17.33
CA LYS A 606 -32.97 44.57 16.26
C LYS A 606 -33.34 43.64 15.11
N ARG A 607 -34.35 44.04 14.33
CA ARG A 607 -34.83 43.26 13.17
C ARG A 607 -33.87 43.27 11.98
N ASP A 608 -33.14 44.37 11.81
CA ASP A 608 -32.25 44.64 10.69
C ASP A 608 -30.80 44.24 10.97
N SER A 609 -30.30 44.53 12.17
CA SER A 609 -28.89 44.37 12.53
C SER A 609 -28.62 43.31 13.60
N GLY A 610 -29.61 42.50 14.00
CA GLY A 610 -29.45 41.48 15.03
C GLY A 610 -29.09 42.04 16.41
N LEU A 611 -28.25 41.34 17.18
CA LEU A 611 -27.84 41.73 18.52
C LEU A 611 -26.89 42.94 18.50
N VAL A 612 -27.23 44.07 19.12
CA VAL A 612 -26.40 45.29 19.13
C VAL A 612 -26.22 45.82 20.55
N CYS A 613 -25.01 46.27 20.88
CA CYS A 613 -24.75 47.02 22.11
C CYS A 613 -25.07 48.50 21.90
N ILE A 614 -26.01 49.07 22.66
CA ILE A 614 -26.51 50.45 22.45
C ILE A 614 -25.67 51.52 23.16
N ASN A 615 -24.75 51.13 24.05
CA ASN A 615 -23.98 52.05 24.89
C ASN A 615 -22.53 51.60 25.10
N LEU A 616 -21.94 50.91 24.11
CA LEU A 616 -20.54 50.52 24.14
C LEU A 616 -19.62 51.76 24.01
N PRO A 617 -18.67 51.98 24.93
CA PRO A 617 -17.68 53.05 24.80
C PRO A 617 -16.85 52.92 23.51
N GLU A 618 -16.53 54.06 22.87
CA GLU A 618 -15.80 54.08 21.57
C GLU A 618 -14.44 53.36 21.62
N GLN A 619 -13.78 53.32 22.78
CA GLN A 619 -12.50 52.61 22.96
C GLN A 619 -12.59 51.08 22.77
N PHE A 620 -13.78 50.50 22.92
CA PHE A 620 -14.02 49.07 22.72
C PHE A 620 -14.65 48.78 21.35
N ILE A 621 -14.84 49.81 20.52
CA ILE A 621 -15.19 49.65 19.11
C ILE A 621 -13.87 49.62 18.36
N ARG A 622 -13.55 48.49 17.71
CA ARG A 622 -12.31 48.34 16.96
C ARG A 622 -12.24 49.44 15.89
N LYS A 623 -11.32 50.40 16.06
CA LYS A 623 -10.99 51.37 15.01
C LYS A 623 -10.24 50.59 13.94
N HIS A 624 -10.74 50.57 12.70
CA HIS A 624 -10.04 49.99 11.55
C HIS A 624 -8.76 50.81 11.28
N GLU A 625 -7.72 50.61 12.08
CA GLU A 625 -6.33 50.90 11.73
C GLU A 625 -5.68 49.59 11.33
N ASN A 626 -5.13 49.56 10.12
CA ASN A 626 -4.46 48.42 9.51
C ASN A 626 -3.41 47.81 10.46
N ARG A 627 -3.73 46.67 11.07
CA ARG A 627 -2.77 45.69 11.59
C ARG A 627 -3.41 44.31 11.66
N GLU A 628 -2.94 43.47 10.75
CA GLU A 628 -2.65 42.02 10.82
C GLU A 628 -3.40 41.16 11.86
N GLU A 629 -4.11 40.16 11.31
CA GLU A 629 -4.80 38.99 11.90
C GLU A 629 -6.03 39.33 12.77
N ASP A 630 -7.28 39.01 12.43
CA ASP A 630 -7.81 37.79 11.81
C ASP A 630 -8.89 38.12 10.76
N GLY A 631 -9.00 37.23 9.77
CA GLY A 631 -9.66 37.48 8.48
C GLY A 631 -11.09 38.02 8.53
N GLN A 632 -11.28 39.17 7.89
CA GLN A 632 -12.36 39.30 6.92
C GLN A 632 -12.15 40.43 5.91
N ASP A 633 -12.22 40.02 4.66
CA ASP A 633 -12.70 40.69 3.46
C ASP A 633 -11.92 41.92 2.95
N TYR A 634 -10.96 41.65 2.05
CA TYR A 634 -10.64 42.58 0.96
C TYR A 634 -10.79 41.91 -0.41
N SER A 635 -11.87 42.28 -1.09
CA SER A 635 -12.16 42.09 -2.51
C SER A 635 -12.41 40.65 -3.00
N SER A 636 -13.65 40.21 -2.80
CA SER A 636 -14.50 39.41 -3.72
C SER A 636 -13.77 38.67 -4.86
N PHE A 637 -13.45 37.39 -4.63
CA PHE A 637 -13.72 36.37 -5.64
C PHE A 637 -15.20 35.98 -5.57
N GLY A 638 -16.08 36.90 -6.00
CA GLY A 638 -17.51 36.68 -6.21
C GLY A 638 -18.17 35.59 -5.36
N ASN A 639 -18.74 35.99 -4.22
CA ASN A 639 -19.96 35.35 -3.73
C ASN A 639 -21.11 35.72 -4.68
N GLU A 640 -21.06 35.20 -5.90
CA GLU A 640 -22.21 35.13 -6.79
C GLU A 640 -22.65 33.66 -6.76
N ASP A 641 -23.67 33.39 -5.94
CA ASP A 641 -24.59 32.24 -6.00
C ASP A 641 -24.03 30.80 -5.90
N GLY A 642 -22.77 30.59 -5.47
CA GLY A 642 -22.12 29.28 -5.50
C GLY A 642 -21.96 28.54 -4.15
N ASP A 643 -21.89 27.21 -4.20
CA ASP A 643 -21.89 26.29 -3.03
C ASP A 643 -20.47 26.10 -2.41
N VAL A 644 -19.43 26.68 -3.02
CA VAL A 644 -18.00 26.55 -2.65
C VAL A 644 -17.40 27.90 -2.25
N ASN A 645 -17.03 28.05 -0.98
CA ASN A 645 -16.25 29.20 -0.49
C ASN A 645 -14.74 28.96 -0.72
N LEU A 646 -14.15 29.73 -1.64
CA LEU A 646 -12.73 29.67 -2.02
C LEU A 646 -11.80 30.43 -1.05
N GLY A 647 -12.34 31.18 -0.09
CA GLY A 647 -11.56 32.02 0.83
C GLY A 647 -11.19 33.39 0.23
N GLU A 648 -10.44 34.16 1.00
CA GLU A 648 -9.95 35.48 0.62
C GLU A 648 -8.67 35.41 -0.19
N ARG A 649 -8.39 36.47 -0.95
CA ARG A 649 -7.11 36.61 -1.65
C ARG A 649 -5.97 36.75 -0.64
N GLY A 650 -4.89 36.00 -0.85
CA GLY A 650 -3.66 36.18 -0.09
C GLY A 650 -2.98 37.52 -0.39
N GLU A 651 -2.16 37.99 0.54
CA GLU A 651 -1.51 39.30 0.49
C GLU A 651 -0.49 39.42 -0.66
N TYR A 652 0.19 38.32 -1.01
CA TYR A 652 1.16 38.28 -2.09
C TYR A 652 0.58 37.60 -3.34
N ILE A 653 0.62 38.29 -4.48
CA ILE A 653 0.12 37.80 -5.77
C ILE A 653 1.27 37.68 -6.78
N LYS A 654 1.40 36.51 -7.39
CA LYS A 654 2.35 36.24 -8.46
C LYS A 654 1.65 35.81 -9.74
N GLN A 655 1.96 36.49 -10.84
CA GLN A 655 1.48 36.12 -12.16
C GLN A 655 2.51 35.23 -12.88
N PHE A 656 2.04 34.17 -13.52
CA PHE A 656 2.87 33.24 -14.28
C PHE A 656 2.62 33.43 -15.78
N SER A 657 3.71 33.57 -16.54
CA SER A 657 3.65 33.56 -18.00
C SER A 657 3.60 32.11 -18.47
N VAL A 658 2.50 31.71 -19.11
CA VAL A 658 2.27 30.35 -19.57
C VAL A 658 1.96 30.31 -21.08
N PRO A 659 2.47 29.32 -21.83
CA PRO A 659 2.01 29.02 -23.18
C PRO A 659 0.53 28.62 -23.22
N ASP A 660 -0.06 28.51 -24.41
CA ASP A 660 -1.44 28.04 -24.61
C ASP A 660 -1.64 26.61 -24.05
N PHE A 661 -2.76 26.38 -23.36
CA PHE A 661 -3.13 25.08 -22.80
C PHE A 661 -4.63 24.84 -22.85
N GLN A 662 -5.05 23.58 -22.86
CA GLN A 662 -6.47 23.18 -22.87
C GLN A 662 -6.81 22.22 -21.73
N LYS A 663 -5.77 21.73 -21.03
CA LYS A 663 -5.86 20.77 -19.93
C LYS A 663 -5.23 21.35 -18.68
N ILE A 664 -5.75 20.97 -17.52
CA ILE A 664 -5.27 21.43 -16.21
C ILE A 664 -5.01 20.22 -15.32
N ASP A 665 -3.81 20.12 -14.76
CA ASP A 665 -3.40 19.11 -13.76
C ASP A 665 -2.84 19.82 -12.53
N MET A 666 -3.56 19.72 -11.41
CA MET A 666 -3.17 20.35 -10.15
C MET A 666 -3.17 19.33 -9.02
N GLY A 667 -1.98 19.10 -8.44
CA GLY A 667 -1.76 18.20 -7.31
C GLY A 667 -1.35 18.97 -6.06
N GLY A 668 -2.12 18.83 -4.97
CA GLY A 668 -1.87 19.52 -3.70
C GLY A 668 -3.15 19.99 -3.01
N ALA A 669 -3.05 21.13 -2.31
CA ALA A 669 -4.15 21.74 -1.58
C ALA A 669 -4.29 23.22 -1.96
N TYR A 670 -5.15 23.50 -2.94
CA TYR A 670 -5.33 24.84 -3.51
C TYR A 670 -6.78 25.33 -3.41
N ALA A 671 -6.96 26.66 -3.49
CA ALA A 671 -8.24 27.29 -3.79
C ALA A 671 -8.22 27.78 -5.24
N ILE A 672 -9.02 27.19 -6.13
CA ILE A 672 -8.87 27.30 -7.58
C ILE A 672 -10.09 27.99 -8.18
N SER A 673 -9.87 29.04 -8.97
CA SER A 673 -10.91 29.71 -9.77
C SER A 673 -10.55 29.64 -11.25
N ILE A 674 -11.31 28.87 -12.02
CA ILE A 674 -11.16 28.71 -13.46
C ILE A 674 -12.31 29.43 -14.15
N ARG A 675 -11.98 30.41 -15.00
CA ARG A 675 -12.98 31.22 -15.71
C ARG A 675 -12.64 31.36 -17.19
N ARG A 676 -13.67 31.52 -18.02
CA ARG A 676 -13.48 31.83 -19.43
C ARG A 676 -12.88 33.24 -19.62
N GLY A 677 -11.91 33.34 -20.52
CA GLY A 677 -11.44 34.62 -21.05
C GLY A 677 -10.64 34.42 -22.34
N ASP A 678 -10.47 35.48 -23.13
CA ASP A 678 -9.85 35.38 -24.46
C ASP A 678 -8.31 35.21 -24.41
N GLU A 679 -7.70 35.34 -23.23
CA GLU A 679 -6.25 35.22 -23.01
C GLU A 679 -5.95 34.14 -21.96
N PHE A 680 -4.79 33.49 -22.09
CA PHE A 680 -4.25 32.59 -21.08
C PHE A 680 -3.59 33.38 -19.95
N LYS A 681 -4.20 33.38 -18.76
CA LYS A 681 -3.64 34.00 -17.55
C LYS A 681 -3.68 33.05 -16.38
N VAL A 682 -2.55 32.90 -15.70
CA VAL A 682 -2.44 32.14 -14.45
C VAL A 682 -1.83 33.04 -13.39
N SER A 683 -2.49 33.18 -12.25
CA SER A 683 -1.95 33.88 -11.08
C SER A 683 -2.18 33.06 -9.83
N ALA A 684 -1.25 33.13 -8.88
CA ALA A 684 -1.43 32.56 -7.55
C ALA A 684 -1.30 33.63 -6.48
N ASP A 685 -2.04 33.47 -5.38
CA ASP A 685 -2.09 34.38 -4.24
C ASP A 685 -2.00 33.63 -2.91
N GLY A 686 -1.25 34.16 -1.93
CA GLY A 686 -0.98 33.49 -0.66
C GLY A 686 0.14 34.16 0.15
N GLU A 687 0.72 33.41 1.08
CA GLU A 687 1.97 33.80 1.75
C GLU A 687 3.13 33.74 0.73
N GLU A 688 4.04 34.72 0.75
CA GLU A 688 5.11 34.86 -0.24
C GLU A 688 5.94 33.58 -0.40
N SER A 689 6.36 32.97 0.71
CA SER A 689 7.14 31.72 0.67
C SER A 689 6.40 30.55 0.01
N ASP A 690 5.09 30.49 0.20
CA ASP A 690 4.23 29.43 -0.33
C ASP A 690 4.00 29.60 -1.85
N VAL A 691 3.81 30.84 -2.30
CA VAL A 691 3.65 31.17 -3.71
C VAL A 691 4.96 31.03 -4.48
N GLU A 692 6.11 31.32 -3.86
CA GLU A 692 7.43 31.13 -4.46
C GLU A 692 7.83 29.66 -4.62
N ASP A 693 7.31 28.78 -3.76
CA ASP A 693 7.51 27.34 -3.84
C ASP A 693 6.73 26.66 -4.99
N LEU A 694 5.80 27.39 -5.63
CA LEU A 694 5.04 26.88 -6.76
C LEU A 694 5.90 26.73 -8.03
N THR A 695 5.73 25.57 -8.66
CA THR A 695 6.17 25.28 -10.02
C THR A 695 4.93 25.24 -10.93
N VAL A 696 4.80 26.25 -11.77
CA VAL A 696 3.74 26.38 -12.79
C VAL A 696 4.41 26.22 -14.16
N LYS A 697 4.03 25.17 -14.90
CA LYS A 697 4.57 24.90 -16.24
C LYS A 697 3.50 24.33 -17.15
N VAL A 698 3.65 24.51 -18.47
CA VAL A 698 2.78 23.88 -19.47
C VAL A 698 3.58 22.81 -20.20
N GLU A 699 3.11 21.57 -20.16
CA GLU A 699 3.71 20.43 -20.88
C GLU A 699 2.61 19.74 -21.70
N ASN A 700 2.85 19.55 -23.01
CA ASN A 700 1.90 18.90 -23.94
C ASN A 700 0.48 19.51 -23.93
N GLY A 701 0.37 20.84 -23.76
CA GLY A 701 -0.92 21.54 -23.69
C GLY A 701 -1.65 21.37 -22.34
N THR A 702 -0.99 20.82 -21.33
CA THR A 702 -1.48 20.69 -19.96
C THR A 702 -0.77 21.67 -19.04
N LEU A 703 -1.52 22.54 -18.36
CA LEU A 703 -1.04 23.35 -17.26
C LEU A 703 -0.83 22.48 -16.03
N ILE A 704 0.41 22.37 -15.56
CA ILE A 704 0.81 21.61 -14.38
C ILE A 704 1.18 22.58 -13.26
N VAL A 705 0.48 22.49 -12.13
CA VAL A 705 0.78 23.27 -10.91
C VAL A 705 1.14 22.31 -9.77
N LYS A 706 2.38 22.41 -9.28
CA LYS A 706 2.91 21.57 -8.18
C LYS A 706 3.83 22.39 -7.27
N ARG A 707 3.93 22.05 -5.98
CA ARG A 707 4.93 22.60 -5.05
C ARG A 707 6.29 21.91 -5.25
N LYS A 708 7.41 22.62 -5.03
CA LYS A 708 8.76 22.01 -5.05
C LYS A 708 9.04 21.26 -3.76
N SER A 709 8.54 21.76 -2.63
CA SER A 709 8.58 21.05 -1.35
C SER A 709 7.51 19.94 -1.32
N GLY A 710 7.90 18.76 -0.82
CA GLY A 710 6.96 17.65 -0.62
C GLY A 710 5.94 17.97 0.46
N PHE A 711 4.68 17.58 0.27
CA PHE A 711 3.63 17.70 1.28
C PHE A 711 3.96 16.81 2.48
N ASN A 712 4.16 17.42 3.66
CA ASN A 712 4.58 16.70 4.87
C ASN A 712 3.44 16.73 5.91
N LEU A 713 2.77 15.58 6.10
CA LEU A 713 1.60 15.44 6.98
C LEU A 713 1.88 15.65 8.48
N PHE A 714 3.15 15.73 8.88
CA PHE A 714 3.58 15.80 10.28
C PHE A 714 4.15 17.17 10.68
N GLU A 715 4.01 18.19 9.83
CA GLU A 715 4.52 19.53 10.10
C GLU A 715 3.43 20.41 10.72
N ASN A 716 3.70 20.93 11.93
CA ASN A 716 2.75 21.65 12.77
C ASN A 716 2.55 23.13 12.35
N ARG A 717 2.54 23.41 11.04
CA ARG A 717 2.24 24.75 10.49
C ARG A 717 0.73 24.85 10.19
N LYS A 718 0.13 26.02 10.38
CA LYS A 718 -1.22 26.31 9.84
C LYS A 718 -1.07 26.48 8.32
N TRP A 719 -1.63 25.58 7.53
CA TRP A 719 -1.54 25.64 6.07
C TRP A 719 -2.70 26.49 5.52
N ASN A 720 -2.40 27.71 5.07
CA ASN A 720 -3.35 28.48 4.26
C ASN A 720 -3.30 27.95 2.82
N ARG A 721 -4.48 27.72 2.22
CA ARG A 721 -4.54 27.27 0.82
C ARG A 721 -4.07 28.42 -0.08
N ILE A 722 -3.16 28.12 -1.00
CA ILE A 722 -2.78 29.08 -2.03
C ILE A 722 -3.96 29.25 -3.00
N GLY A 723 -4.39 30.49 -3.22
CA GLY A 723 -5.34 30.87 -4.25
C GLY A 723 -4.71 30.76 -5.63
N VAL A 724 -5.41 30.20 -6.61
CA VAL A 724 -4.96 30.05 -8.00
C VAL A 724 -6.09 30.44 -8.93
N VAL A 725 -5.84 31.44 -9.78
CA VAL A 725 -6.79 31.92 -10.78
C VAL A 725 -6.28 31.55 -12.15
N ILE A 726 -7.13 30.87 -12.92
CA ILE A 726 -6.86 30.43 -14.27
C ILE A 726 -7.91 31.05 -15.18
N THR A 727 -7.47 31.86 -16.14
CA THR A 727 -8.31 32.41 -17.21
C THR A 727 -7.88 31.80 -18.53
N MET A 728 -8.82 31.23 -19.28
CA MET A 728 -8.51 30.56 -20.55
C MET A 728 -9.72 30.52 -21.50
N PRO A 729 -9.53 30.37 -22.83
CA PRO A 729 -10.64 30.39 -23.80
C PRO A 729 -11.53 29.14 -23.79
N THR A 730 -10.94 27.95 -23.61
CA THR A 730 -11.63 26.66 -23.64
C THR A 730 -10.94 25.65 -22.72
N VAL A 731 -11.71 24.78 -22.07
CA VAL A 731 -11.19 23.73 -21.18
C VAL A 731 -11.69 22.37 -21.64
N GLU A 732 -10.78 21.43 -21.86
CA GLU A 732 -11.10 20.05 -22.26
C GLU A 732 -10.92 19.04 -21.11
N GLU A 733 -9.97 19.28 -20.21
CA GLU A 733 -9.63 18.35 -19.13
C GLU A 733 -9.25 19.10 -17.84
N LEU A 734 -9.81 18.66 -16.72
CA LEU A 734 -9.52 19.14 -15.37
C LEU A 734 -9.20 17.96 -14.45
N SER A 735 -7.95 17.84 -14.04
CA SER A 735 -7.48 16.83 -13.09
C SER A 735 -7.04 17.50 -11.79
N LEU A 736 -7.72 17.14 -10.69
CA LEU A 736 -7.45 17.65 -9.35
C LEU A 736 -7.12 16.48 -8.42
N SER A 737 -5.93 16.51 -7.81
CA SER A 737 -5.51 15.51 -6.83
C SER A 737 -5.11 16.16 -5.51
N GLY A 738 -5.57 15.60 -4.38
CA GLY A 738 -5.27 16.09 -3.03
C GLY A 738 -6.48 16.73 -2.33
N ALA A 739 -6.30 17.93 -1.77
CA ALA A 739 -7.27 18.62 -0.91
C ALA A 739 -7.69 19.99 -1.46
N ASN A 740 -8.31 19.99 -2.64
CA ASN A 740 -8.60 21.20 -3.41
C ASN A 740 -10.01 21.74 -3.17
N LYS A 741 -10.16 23.06 -3.24
CA LYS A 741 -11.44 23.72 -3.46
C LYS A 741 -11.41 24.36 -4.83
N ALA A 742 -12.38 24.10 -5.70
CA ALA A 742 -12.35 24.63 -7.07
C ALA A 742 -13.70 25.15 -7.54
N ARG A 743 -13.68 26.21 -8.36
CA ARG A 743 -14.83 26.71 -9.12
C ARG A 743 -14.45 26.83 -10.59
N VAL A 744 -15.30 26.31 -11.47
CA VAL A 744 -15.19 26.42 -12.93
C VAL A 744 -16.44 27.08 -13.46
N SER A 745 -16.33 28.23 -14.12
CA SER A 745 -17.50 28.97 -14.61
C SER A 745 -17.24 29.74 -15.92
N GLY A 746 -18.33 30.09 -16.60
CA GLY A 746 -18.32 30.97 -17.78
C GLY A 746 -17.98 30.29 -19.10
N PHE A 747 -17.96 28.95 -19.16
CA PHE A 747 -17.72 28.21 -20.40
C PHE A 747 -19.04 27.77 -21.06
N ASP A 748 -19.32 28.37 -22.20
CA ASP A 748 -20.48 28.05 -23.05
C ASP A 748 -20.02 27.27 -24.30
N ASN A 749 -20.76 26.23 -24.69
CA ASN A 749 -20.51 25.41 -25.89
C ASN A 749 -19.18 24.63 -25.93
N LEU A 750 -18.81 23.96 -24.83
CA LEU A 750 -17.71 22.98 -24.86
C LEU A 750 -18.12 21.73 -25.65
N ASN A 751 -17.24 21.21 -26.52
CA ASN A 751 -17.49 19.93 -27.18
C ASN A 751 -17.34 18.75 -26.19
N LYS A 752 -16.30 18.80 -25.37
CA LYS A 752 -15.99 17.74 -24.41
C LYS A 752 -15.36 18.35 -23.16
N LEU A 753 -15.71 17.82 -22.00
CA LEU A 753 -15.07 18.16 -20.73
C LEU A 753 -14.88 16.89 -19.89
N ASN A 754 -13.62 16.56 -19.62
CA ASN A 754 -13.24 15.46 -18.73
C ASN A 754 -12.78 16.01 -17.38
N ILE A 755 -13.38 15.53 -16.30
CA ILE A 755 -13.11 16.01 -14.94
C ILE A 755 -12.75 14.81 -14.08
N SER A 756 -11.53 14.79 -13.54
CA SER A 756 -11.07 13.77 -12.60
C SER A 756 -10.71 14.43 -11.28
N ILE A 757 -11.38 14.04 -10.20
CA ILE A 757 -11.18 14.60 -8.86
C ILE A 757 -10.86 13.45 -7.90
N SER A 758 -9.67 13.49 -7.31
CA SER A 758 -9.21 12.51 -6.34
C SER A 758 -8.80 13.14 -5.01
N GLY A 759 -9.09 12.44 -3.91
CA GLY A 759 -8.76 12.87 -2.55
C GLY A 759 -9.92 13.54 -1.82
N ALA A 760 -9.62 14.59 -1.04
CA ALA A 760 -10.56 15.34 -0.19
C ALA A 760 -10.86 16.72 -0.79
N SER A 761 -11.51 16.73 -1.95
CA SER A 761 -11.72 17.94 -2.75
C SER A 761 -13.20 18.35 -2.83
N LYS A 762 -13.48 19.65 -2.91
CA LYS A 762 -14.82 20.23 -3.09
C LYS A 762 -14.85 21.13 -4.33
N THR A 763 -15.61 20.76 -5.35
CA THR A 763 -15.58 21.44 -6.66
C THR A 763 -16.96 21.85 -7.14
N GLU A 764 -17.08 23.06 -7.70
CA GLU A 764 -18.29 23.58 -8.34
C GLU A 764 -18.01 23.85 -9.82
N ILE A 765 -18.87 23.33 -10.70
CA ILE A 765 -18.70 23.41 -12.15
C ILE A 765 -19.99 23.91 -12.77
N ASP A 766 -19.94 25.05 -13.43
CA ASP A 766 -21.04 25.66 -14.17
C ASP A 766 -20.67 25.85 -15.63
N VAL A 767 -21.15 24.94 -16.49
CA VAL A 767 -20.76 24.84 -17.90
C VAL A 767 -21.90 24.35 -18.80
N THR A 768 -21.83 24.74 -20.08
CA THR A 768 -22.62 24.12 -21.15
C THR A 768 -21.72 23.29 -22.06
N VAL A 769 -21.94 21.97 -22.11
CA VAL A 769 -21.06 21.00 -22.80
C VAL A 769 -21.85 19.94 -23.56
N LYS A 770 -21.32 19.37 -24.65
CA LYS A 770 -21.94 18.19 -25.29
C LYS A 770 -21.64 16.91 -24.52
N ASP A 771 -20.37 16.54 -24.40
CA ASP A 771 -19.95 15.33 -23.67
C ASP A 771 -19.23 15.69 -22.36
N LEU A 772 -19.84 15.37 -21.22
CA LEU A 772 -19.28 15.52 -19.88
C LEU A 772 -18.84 14.17 -19.32
N THR A 773 -17.63 14.06 -18.80
CA THR A 773 -17.19 12.91 -18.00
C THR A 773 -16.69 13.40 -16.65
N VAL A 774 -17.20 12.82 -15.56
CA VAL A 774 -16.83 13.18 -14.19
C VAL A 774 -16.47 11.92 -13.40
N ASP A 775 -15.19 11.82 -13.04
CA ASP A 775 -14.64 10.76 -12.20
C ASP A 775 -14.37 11.32 -10.80
N LEU A 776 -15.12 10.86 -9.80
CA LEU A 776 -14.95 11.20 -8.39
C LEU A 776 -14.38 10.01 -7.62
N THR A 777 -13.23 10.21 -6.98
CA THR A 777 -12.59 9.18 -6.16
C THR A 777 -12.22 9.69 -4.77
N GLY A 778 -12.25 8.80 -3.77
CA GLY A 778 -11.86 9.11 -2.39
C GLY A 778 -13.00 9.70 -1.55
N ALA A 779 -12.84 10.92 -1.05
CA ALA A 779 -13.79 11.63 -0.19
C ALA A 779 -14.13 13.01 -0.79
N SER A 780 -14.51 13.04 -2.06
CA SER A 780 -14.72 14.25 -2.85
C SER A 780 -16.20 14.66 -2.94
N LYS A 781 -16.46 15.97 -3.03
CA LYS A 781 -17.78 16.55 -3.34
C LYS A 781 -17.70 17.36 -4.64
N ALA A 782 -18.62 17.12 -5.57
CA ALA A 782 -18.78 17.96 -6.76
C ALA A 782 -20.22 18.47 -6.89
N THR A 783 -20.36 19.73 -7.31
CA THR A 783 -21.64 20.37 -7.65
C THR A 783 -21.61 20.75 -9.13
N LEU A 784 -22.56 20.26 -9.91
CA LEU A 784 -22.68 20.53 -11.35
C LEU A 784 -23.90 21.41 -11.64
N ARG A 785 -23.70 22.43 -12.48
CA ARG A 785 -24.72 23.36 -12.98
C ARG A 785 -24.57 23.56 -14.49
N GLY A 786 -25.65 24.00 -15.14
CA GLY A 786 -25.66 24.27 -16.59
C GLY A 786 -26.35 23.17 -17.41
N ARG A 787 -25.78 22.79 -18.57
CA ARG A 787 -26.41 21.84 -19.50
C ARG A 787 -25.40 20.86 -20.13
N ALA A 788 -25.77 19.59 -20.20
CA ALA A 788 -25.02 18.53 -20.88
C ALA A 788 -25.90 17.72 -21.86
N GLU A 789 -25.38 17.37 -23.04
CA GLU A 789 -26.07 16.42 -23.94
C GLU A 789 -25.88 14.97 -23.48
N SER A 790 -24.64 14.60 -23.15
CA SER A 790 -24.27 13.30 -22.60
C SER A 790 -23.39 13.49 -21.36
N ALA A 791 -23.67 12.76 -20.29
CA ALA A 791 -22.87 12.78 -19.07
C ALA A 791 -22.52 11.35 -18.63
N ASN A 792 -21.23 11.04 -18.45
CA ASN A 792 -20.76 9.85 -17.75
C ASN A 792 -20.27 10.25 -16.36
N LEU A 793 -20.85 9.67 -15.31
CA LEU A 793 -20.65 10.09 -13.93
C LEU A 793 -20.23 8.89 -13.07
N ASP A 794 -18.93 8.78 -12.79
CA ASP A 794 -18.33 7.67 -12.08
C ASP A 794 -17.93 8.09 -10.65
N LEU A 795 -18.48 7.44 -9.63
CA LEU A 795 -18.22 7.74 -8.22
C LEU A 795 -17.68 6.51 -7.48
N THR A 796 -16.48 6.61 -6.91
CA THR A 796 -15.82 5.50 -6.20
C THR A 796 -15.28 5.93 -4.84
N GLY A 797 -15.80 5.35 -3.77
CA GLY A 797 -15.37 5.63 -2.38
C GLY A 797 -16.49 6.24 -1.54
N ALA A 798 -16.23 7.39 -0.91
CA ALA A 798 -17.17 8.18 -0.10
C ALA A 798 -17.46 9.54 -0.76
N CYS A 799 -17.91 9.51 -2.02
CA CYS A 799 -18.09 10.72 -2.84
C CYS A 799 -19.52 11.28 -2.76
N LYS A 800 -19.68 12.60 -2.94
CA LYS A 800 -20.99 13.25 -3.07
C LYS A 800 -21.07 14.08 -4.35
N LEU A 801 -21.96 13.72 -5.26
CA LEU A 801 -22.28 14.49 -6.47
C LEU A 801 -23.65 15.15 -6.34
N ASP A 802 -23.71 16.45 -6.59
CA ASP A 802 -24.94 17.22 -6.70
C ASP A 802 -25.02 17.86 -8.09
N ALA A 803 -25.80 17.24 -8.98
CA ALA A 803 -26.11 17.73 -10.31
C ALA A 803 -27.58 18.15 -10.41
N THR A 804 -28.20 18.58 -9.31
CA THR A 804 -29.60 19.04 -9.32
C THR A 804 -29.80 20.30 -10.15
N GLY A 805 -28.79 21.17 -10.19
CA GLY A 805 -28.78 22.39 -11.02
C GLY A 805 -28.37 22.19 -12.48
N MET A 806 -28.14 20.96 -12.93
CA MET A 806 -27.72 20.65 -14.30
C MET A 806 -28.83 19.95 -15.09
N GLN A 807 -29.04 20.39 -16.34
CA GLN A 807 -29.94 19.72 -17.29
C GLN A 807 -29.16 18.73 -18.14
N ILE A 808 -29.48 17.44 -18.08
CA ILE A 808 -28.75 16.39 -18.82
C ILE A 808 -29.69 15.65 -19.78
N THR A 809 -29.30 15.46 -21.04
CA THR A 809 -30.14 14.69 -21.98
C THR A 809 -29.96 13.18 -21.79
N ARG A 810 -28.72 12.67 -21.84
CA ARG A 810 -28.40 11.27 -21.53
C ARG A 810 -27.39 11.20 -20.39
N ALA A 811 -27.65 10.40 -19.37
CA ALA A 811 -26.71 10.16 -18.27
C ALA A 811 -26.42 8.66 -18.11
N ASP A 812 -25.14 8.31 -17.95
CA ASP A 812 -24.70 7.04 -17.37
C ASP A 812 -24.05 7.35 -16.02
N VAL A 813 -24.48 6.64 -14.97
CA VAL A 813 -24.12 6.98 -13.59
C VAL A 813 -23.78 5.72 -12.81
N ASP A 814 -22.50 5.54 -12.51
CA ASP A 814 -22.01 4.41 -11.73
C ASP A 814 -21.52 4.91 -10.36
N ALA A 815 -22.14 4.40 -9.29
CA ALA A 815 -21.76 4.72 -7.93
C ALA A 815 -21.33 3.46 -7.16
N SER A 816 -20.16 3.51 -6.53
CA SER A 816 -19.62 2.43 -5.70
C SER A 816 -19.15 2.91 -4.33
N GLY A 817 -19.07 2.00 -3.36
CA GLY A 817 -18.67 2.30 -1.98
C GLY A 817 -19.82 2.91 -1.15
N ALA A 818 -19.59 4.07 -0.52
CA ALA A 818 -20.53 4.85 0.27
C ALA A 818 -20.89 6.19 -0.41
N SER A 819 -20.96 6.19 -1.76
CA SER A 819 -21.14 7.40 -2.57
C SER A 819 -22.62 7.81 -2.73
N LYS A 820 -22.90 9.11 -2.85
CA LYS A 820 -24.25 9.67 -3.07
C LYS A 820 -24.28 10.59 -4.29
N ALA A 821 -25.15 10.32 -5.25
CA ALA A 821 -25.42 11.21 -6.39
C ALA A 821 -26.86 11.74 -6.34
N GLN A 822 -27.03 13.06 -6.45
CA GLN A 822 -28.31 13.74 -6.59
C GLN A 822 -28.33 14.40 -7.96
N LEU A 823 -29.33 14.08 -8.77
CA LEU A 823 -29.41 14.46 -10.18
C LEU A 823 -30.69 15.27 -10.41
N GLY A 824 -30.60 16.28 -11.27
CA GLY A 824 -31.72 17.13 -11.67
C GLY A 824 -32.57 16.49 -12.78
N ILE A 825 -32.98 17.30 -13.75
CA ILE A 825 -33.83 16.88 -14.86
C ILE A 825 -32.97 16.09 -15.88
N ILE A 826 -33.29 14.80 -16.03
CA ILE A 826 -32.62 13.91 -17.00
C ILE A 826 -33.66 13.24 -17.90
N ARG A 827 -33.44 13.25 -19.23
CA ARG A 827 -34.35 12.58 -20.18
C ARG A 827 -34.16 11.08 -20.27
N ASP A 828 -32.92 10.62 -20.37
CA ASP A 828 -32.55 9.21 -20.47
C ASP A 828 -31.41 8.89 -19.49
N ILE A 829 -31.62 7.95 -18.58
CA ILE A 829 -30.66 7.61 -17.52
C ILE A 829 -30.42 6.11 -17.42
N ARG A 830 -29.15 5.72 -17.49
CA ARG A 830 -28.64 4.45 -16.98
C ARG A 830 -27.98 4.70 -15.64
N LYS A 831 -28.22 3.79 -14.67
CA LYS A 831 -27.68 3.90 -13.32
C LYS A 831 -27.24 2.54 -12.80
N SER A 832 -26.05 2.48 -12.21
CA SER A 832 -25.55 1.33 -11.47
C SER A 832 -25.12 1.74 -10.07
N THR A 833 -25.38 0.88 -9.10
CA THR A 833 -24.98 1.11 -7.70
C THR A 833 -24.38 -0.16 -7.12
N SER A 834 -23.27 -0.03 -6.41
CA SER A 834 -22.67 -1.10 -5.60
C SER A 834 -22.28 -0.59 -4.20
N GLY A 835 -22.32 -1.47 -3.20
CA GLY A 835 -22.06 -1.11 -1.81
C GLY A 835 -23.24 -0.38 -1.14
N ALA A 836 -22.94 0.64 -0.32
CA ALA A 836 -23.89 1.50 0.38
C ALA A 836 -24.20 2.80 -0.39
N SER A 837 -24.04 2.78 -1.72
CA SER A 837 -24.22 3.96 -2.57
C SER A 837 -25.69 4.28 -2.87
N LYS A 838 -25.98 5.56 -3.18
CA LYS A 838 -27.35 6.03 -3.48
C LYS A 838 -27.36 7.03 -4.64
N ILE A 839 -28.17 6.75 -5.67
CA ILE A 839 -28.46 7.68 -6.78
C ILE A 839 -29.92 8.14 -6.64
N SER A 840 -30.16 9.45 -6.66
CA SER A 840 -31.49 10.08 -6.59
C SER A 840 -31.66 11.04 -7.77
N VAL A 841 -32.80 10.99 -8.44
CA VAL A 841 -33.15 11.83 -9.59
C VAL A 841 -34.41 12.61 -9.22
N GLN A 842 -34.46 13.91 -9.50
CA GLN A 842 -35.69 14.69 -9.39
C GLN A 842 -36.63 14.32 -10.55
N GLU A 843 -37.90 14.03 -10.23
CA GLU A 843 -38.94 13.73 -11.22
C GLU A 843 -39.43 14.97 -11.97
#